data_AF-A0A6P9CAC7-F1
#
_entry.id   AF-A0A6P9CAC7-F1
#
_cell.length_a   1.000
_cell.length_b   1.000
_cell.length_c   1.000
_cell.angle_alpha   90.00
_cell.angle_beta   90.00
_cell.angle_gamma   90.00
#
_symmetry.space_group_name_H-M   'P 1'
#
loop_
_entity.id
_entity.type
_entity.pdbx_description
1 polymer ?
#
loop_
_entity_poly.entity_id
_entity_poly.type
_entity_poly.pdbx_seq_one_letter_code
_entity_poly.pdbx_strand_id
1 'polypeptide(L)'
;MAQPGETPASEPTEALLQRVAELEKVNAEFLRTKQNLEQEFNQKRAKFKELYLAKEEDLKRQNAELQAAHDDLEKLQKQLMEAQAEMENIKAIATVSENTKQEAIDDIKKQWQEEVASLQAIMKETVREYEGQFHHRLEQDRSQWNQYRENVEREIAELRRRLSEGQEEENLENEMKKAQEDAEKLRSVVMPMEKEIATLKDKLTEAEERIKELEASEVKELNHYLEAEKSCRTDLEMYVAVLNTQKSVLQEDAEKLRKELHEVCHLLEQERQQHNQLKHTWQKANDQFLESQRLLMRDMQWMEMVLTSEQLRQVEELKKKDQEDEEQRRLHKRKEEKGKGTDDESHVTCPTVHEEALPPFPGEEVHLNSTHGSAHSLDTDALLSSGESLKSDNDMFKEGLRRAQSTDSLGTSGSLQAKSLGYNNKAKSAGNLDESDFGPLVGADSISENFDTASLGSLQMPGGFMLTKDQEKAITAMTPEQEETASLLSSITQSVENAYVSPSGYRLVSETEWNLLQKEVQNAGNKLGRRCDMCSNYEKQLQGIQIQEAETRDQVKKLQIMLRQANDQLEKTIREKQELEEFMKQSSEDSVNQISSLTARAQESDALLNELQQAFSQAKRNVQDQMGSIYDEGHGSSFMVIQIIFLTILNKGHLYFSKLGPREDCCIV
;
A
#
# COMPACT_ATOMS: atom_id res chain seq x y z
N MET A 1 -38.94 -68.97 129.55
CA MET A 1 -39.95 -68.38 128.64
C MET A 1 -39.24 -67.37 127.75
N ALA A 2 -39.64 -67.24 126.48
CA ALA A 2 -39.15 -66.18 125.57
C ALA A 2 -39.76 -64.80 125.96
N GLN A 3 -39.41 -63.63 125.42
CA GLN A 3 -38.89 -63.25 124.09
C GLN A 3 -38.21 -61.82 124.18
N PRO A 4 -37.96 -61.01 123.11
CA PRO A 4 -36.67 -60.83 122.40
C PRO A 4 -36.09 -59.38 122.37
N GLY A 5 -35.00 -59.19 121.59
CA GLY A 5 -34.49 -57.89 121.08
C GLY A 5 -33.20 -57.40 121.77
N GLU A 6 -32.20 -56.80 121.11
CA GLU A 6 -32.01 -56.37 119.71
C GLU A 6 -30.52 -56.50 119.28
N THR A 7 -30.25 -56.40 117.97
CA THR A 7 -28.91 -56.30 117.33
C THR A 7 -28.98 -55.29 116.17
N PRO A 8 -27.87 -54.93 115.49
CA PRO A 8 -26.71 -54.18 116.00
C PRO A 8 -26.49 -52.85 115.20
N ALA A 9 -25.66 -51.93 115.69
CA ALA A 9 -25.38 -50.68 114.97
C ALA A 9 -24.46 -50.89 113.74
N SER A 10 -24.89 -50.48 112.54
CA SER A 10 -24.20 -50.67 111.25
C SER A 10 -23.73 -49.38 110.56
N GLU A 11 -23.86 -48.23 111.24
CA GLU A 11 -23.73 -46.88 110.66
C GLU A 11 -22.39 -46.51 109.98
N PRO A 12 -21.20 -46.99 110.38
CA PRO A 12 -19.95 -46.57 109.73
C PRO A 12 -19.78 -47.04 108.28
N THR A 13 -20.40 -48.17 107.93
CA THR A 13 -20.19 -48.85 106.64
C THR A 13 -21.02 -48.24 105.51
N GLU A 14 -22.25 -47.81 105.78
CA GLU A 14 -23.11 -47.17 104.77
C GLU A 14 -22.56 -45.80 104.35
N ALA A 15 -22.10 -44.99 105.30
CA ALA A 15 -21.49 -43.68 105.00
C ALA A 15 -20.24 -43.80 104.11
N LEU A 16 -19.42 -44.84 104.33
CA LEU A 16 -18.26 -45.13 103.47
C LEU A 16 -18.68 -45.57 102.06
N LEU A 17 -19.66 -46.48 101.94
CA LEU A 17 -20.20 -46.91 100.64
C LEU A 17 -20.81 -45.75 99.85
N GLN A 18 -21.56 -44.87 100.53
CA GLN A 18 -22.16 -43.68 99.94
C GLN A 18 -21.07 -42.70 99.45
N ARG A 19 -19.99 -42.53 100.22
CA ARG A 19 -18.85 -41.68 99.82
C ARG A 19 -18.06 -42.28 98.65
N VAL A 20 -17.92 -43.60 98.57
CA VAL A 20 -17.33 -44.28 97.40
C VAL A 20 -18.19 -44.05 96.17
N ALA A 21 -19.52 -44.23 96.25
CA ALA A 21 -20.43 -43.99 95.14
C ALA A 21 -20.42 -42.51 94.67
N GLU A 22 -20.29 -41.55 95.58
CA GLU A 22 -20.07 -40.13 95.23
C GLU A 22 -18.76 -39.92 94.47
N LEU A 23 -17.66 -40.51 94.94
CA LEU A 23 -16.35 -40.38 94.30
C LEU A 23 -16.31 -41.08 92.93
N GLU A 24 -16.98 -42.22 92.77
CA GLU A 24 -17.16 -42.90 91.48
C GLU A 24 -17.97 -42.05 90.51
N LYS A 25 -19.05 -41.41 90.97
CA LYS A 25 -19.85 -40.48 90.17
C LYS A 25 -19.01 -39.27 89.73
N VAL A 26 -18.28 -38.63 90.65
CA VAL A 26 -17.40 -37.48 90.34
C VAL A 26 -16.28 -37.89 89.38
N ASN A 27 -15.70 -39.09 89.54
CA ASN A 27 -14.67 -39.61 88.64
C ASN A 27 -15.24 -39.92 87.24
N ALA A 28 -16.46 -40.45 87.15
CA ALA A 28 -17.17 -40.66 85.88
C ALA A 28 -17.52 -39.33 85.18
N GLU A 29 -17.91 -38.30 85.94
CA GLU A 29 -18.14 -36.94 85.44
C GLU A 29 -16.83 -36.29 84.97
N PHE A 30 -15.73 -36.46 85.71
CA PHE A 30 -14.39 -36.01 85.32
C PHE A 30 -13.87 -36.71 84.05
N LEU A 31 -14.10 -38.02 83.91
CA LEU A 31 -13.76 -38.77 82.70
C LEU A 31 -14.55 -38.27 81.49
N ARG A 32 -15.85 -37.97 81.65
CA ARG A 32 -16.67 -37.38 80.57
C ARG A 32 -16.22 -35.98 80.19
N THR A 33 -15.93 -35.09 81.15
CA THR A 33 -15.46 -33.72 80.84
C THR A 33 -14.08 -33.74 80.19
N LYS A 34 -13.16 -34.59 80.66
CA LYS A 34 -11.88 -34.85 79.99
C LYS A 34 -12.09 -35.31 78.54
N GLN A 35 -12.95 -36.30 78.32
CA GLN A 35 -13.22 -36.83 76.98
C GLN A 35 -13.84 -35.77 76.05
N ASN A 36 -14.76 -34.95 76.53
CA ASN A 36 -15.30 -33.81 75.78
C ASN A 36 -14.20 -32.80 75.40
N LEU A 37 -13.33 -32.42 76.35
CA LEU A 37 -12.24 -31.48 76.08
C LEU A 37 -11.21 -32.04 75.08
N GLU A 38 -10.91 -33.34 75.14
CA GLU A 38 -10.07 -34.03 74.15
C GLU A 38 -10.73 -34.05 72.76
N GLN A 39 -12.05 -34.26 72.68
CA GLN A 39 -12.80 -34.18 71.41
C GLN A 39 -12.82 -32.76 70.86
N GLU A 40 -13.12 -31.75 71.68
CA GLU A 40 -13.09 -30.33 71.28
C GLU A 40 -11.70 -29.91 70.80
N PHE A 41 -10.63 -30.32 71.49
CA PHE A 41 -9.26 -30.01 71.10
C PHE A 41 -8.92 -30.64 69.74
N ASN A 42 -9.26 -31.91 69.54
CA ASN A 42 -9.05 -32.60 68.28
C ASN A 42 -9.88 -31.98 67.14
N GLN A 43 -11.12 -31.56 67.40
CA GLN A 43 -11.97 -30.88 66.41
C GLN A 43 -11.43 -29.49 66.06
N LYS A 44 -10.95 -28.71 67.04
CA LYS A 44 -10.28 -27.42 66.82
C LYS A 44 -9.00 -27.62 66.00
N ARG A 45 -8.17 -28.61 66.34
CA ARG A 45 -6.95 -28.98 65.59
C ARG A 45 -7.26 -29.40 64.14
N ALA A 46 -8.32 -30.16 63.91
CA ALA A 46 -8.76 -30.54 62.57
C ALA A 46 -9.15 -29.31 61.73
N LYS A 47 -9.99 -28.42 62.28
CA LYS A 47 -10.40 -27.17 61.63
C LYS A 47 -9.21 -26.24 61.32
N PHE A 48 -8.23 -26.13 62.23
CA PHE A 48 -7.01 -25.36 61.96
C PHE A 48 -6.16 -25.98 60.84
N LYS A 49 -6.05 -27.31 60.77
CA LYS A 49 -5.35 -28.00 59.68
C LYS A 49 -6.05 -27.79 58.33
N GLU A 50 -7.37 -27.89 58.31
CA GLU A 50 -8.21 -27.63 57.13
C GLU A 50 -8.05 -26.18 56.62
N LEU A 51 -8.14 -25.20 57.52
CA LEU A 51 -7.94 -23.79 57.19
C LEU A 51 -6.53 -23.49 56.67
N TYR A 52 -5.50 -24.14 57.24
CA TYR A 52 -4.12 -24.01 56.77
C TYR A 52 -3.95 -24.56 55.35
N LEU A 53 -4.48 -25.76 55.07
CA LEU A 53 -4.42 -26.38 53.74
C LEU A 53 -5.18 -25.55 52.70
N ALA A 54 -6.38 -25.05 53.04
CA ALA A 54 -7.13 -24.14 52.17
C ALA A 54 -6.34 -22.85 51.87
N LYS A 55 -5.62 -22.30 52.85
CA LYS A 55 -4.74 -21.13 52.64
C LYS A 55 -3.49 -21.44 51.82
N GLU A 56 -2.95 -22.65 51.94
CA GLU A 56 -1.83 -23.12 51.10
C GLU A 56 -2.27 -23.31 49.64
N GLU A 57 -3.48 -23.82 49.40
CA GLU A 57 -4.10 -23.93 48.07
C GLU A 57 -4.44 -22.55 47.48
N ASP A 58 -4.98 -21.62 48.28
CA ASP A 58 -5.21 -20.24 47.86
C ASP A 58 -3.91 -19.54 47.43
N LEU A 59 -2.83 -19.71 48.21
CA LEU A 59 -1.51 -19.16 47.87
C LEU A 59 -0.95 -19.77 46.57
N LYS A 60 -1.11 -21.08 46.37
CA LYS A 60 -0.71 -21.73 45.11
C LYS A 60 -1.51 -21.20 43.92
N ARG A 61 -2.82 -20.98 44.08
CA ARG A 61 -3.68 -20.41 43.05
C ARG A 61 -3.27 -18.98 42.70
N GLN A 62 -3.07 -18.12 43.70
CA GLN A 62 -2.58 -16.75 43.52
C GLN A 62 -1.20 -16.69 42.86
N ASN A 63 -0.29 -17.62 43.20
CA ASN A 63 1.03 -17.66 42.58
C ASN A 63 0.97 -18.13 41.12
N ALA A 64 0.05 -19.02 40.77
CA ALA A 64 -0.21 -19.41 39.39
C ALA A 64 -0.87 -18.28 38.58
N GLU A 65 -1.82 -17.54 39.17
CA GLU A 65 -2.43 -16.34 38.57
C GLU A 65 -1.39 -15.24 38.33
N LEU A 66 -0.47 -15.02 39.28
CA LEU A 66 0.65 -14.07 39.14
C LEU A 66 1.65 -14.51 38.06
N GLN A 67 1.96 -15.81 37.95
CA GLN A 67 2.83 -16.31 36.89
C GLN A 67 2.19 -16.13 35.52
N ALA A 68 0.91 -16.51 35.35
CA ALA A 68 0.19 -16.31 34.09
C ALA A 68 0.16 -14.83 33.68
N ALA A 69 -0.11 -13.92 34.62
CA ALA A 69 -0.07 -12.49 34.38
C ALA A 69 1.35 -11.95 34.05
N HIS A 70 2.41 -12.62 34.49
CA HIS A 70 3.79 -12.30 34.14
C HIS A 70 4.13 -12.77 32.72
N ASP A 71 3.74 -14.01 32.38
CA ASP A 71 3.92 -14.59 31.05
C ASP A 71 3.15 -13.78 29.98
N ASP A 72 1.93 -13.33 30.29
CA ASP A 72 1.14 -12.41 29.46
C ASP A 72 1.83 -11.05 29.30
N LEU A 73 2.46 -10.51 30.36
CA LEU A 73 3.22 -9.27 30.30
C LEU A 73 4.46 -9.40 29.40
N GLU A 74 5.20 -10.50 29.49
CA GLU A 74 6.35 -10.78 28.62
C GLU A 74 5.91 -10.92 27.15
N LYS A 75 4.80 -11.62 26.90
CA LYS A 75 4.19 -11.74 25.55
C LYS A 75 3.80 -10.37 24.98
N LEU A 76 3.14 -9.53 25.77
CA LEU A 76 2.76 -8.16 25.36
C LEU A 76 3.99 -7.27 25.14
N GLN A 77 5.04 -7.38 25.96
CA GLN A 77 6.31 -6.67 25.74
C GLN A 77 6.99 -7.09 24.44
N LYS A 78 6.98 -8.39 24.12
CA LYS A 78 7.51 -8.90 22.85
C LYS A 78 6.72 -8.35 21.65
N GLN A 79 5.38 -8.42 21.69
CA GLN A 79 4.52 -7.85 20.65
C GLN A 79 4.74 -6.34 20.47
N LEU A 80 4.96 -5.60 21.56
CA LEU A 80 5.31 -4.18 21.50
C LEU A 80 6.63 -3.94 20.77
N MET A 81 7.67 -4.73 21.06
CA MET A 81 8.96 -4.63 20.36
C MET A 81 8.86 -4.99 18.87
N GLU A 82 8.07 -6.02 18.53
CA GLU A 82 7.82 -6.42 17.14
C GLU A 82 7.08 -5.32 16.37
N ALA A 83 5.99 -4.78 16.92
CA ALA A 83 5.26 -3.66 16.32
C ALA A 83 6.10 -2.37 16.21
N GLN A 84 7.02 -2.11 17.16
CA GLN A 84 7.98 -1.01 17.06
C GLN A 84 8.97 -1.21 15.90
N ALA A 85 9.50 -2.42 15.74
CA ALA A 85 10.40 -2.75 14.63
C ALA A 85 9.71 -2.65 13.27
N GLU A 86 8.46 -3.11 13.16
CA GLU A 86 7.64 -2.94 11.96
C GLU A 86 7.38 -1.46 11.65
N MET A 87 7.05 -0.64 12.65
CA MET A 87 6.88 0.81 12.47
C MET A 87 8.16 1.48 11.94
N GLU A 88 9.33 1.16 12.47
CA GLU A 88 10.60 1.73 11.97
C GLU A 88 10.94 1.24 10.55
N ASN A 89 10.62 -0.01 10.21
CA ASN A 89 10.76 -0.52 8.85
C ASN A 89 9.82 0.22 7.87
N ILE A 90 8.56 0.43 8.24
CA ILE A 90 7.58 1.19 7.45
C ILE A 90 8.06 2.64 7.26
N LYS A 91 8.61 3.29 8.29
CA LYS A 91 9.21 4.64 8.18
C LYS A 91 10.40 4.65 7.22
N ALA A 92 11.28 3.66 7.27
CA ALA A 92 12.42 3.56 6.36
C ALA A 92 11.95 3.38 4.90
N ILE A 93 11.01 2.47 4.65
CA ILE A 93 10.41 2.24 3.32
C ILE A 93 9.71 3.50 2.81
N ALA A 94 8.94 4.19 3.65
CA ALA A 94 8.26 5.44 3.29
C ALA A 94 9.28 6.55 2.93
N THR A 95 10.37 6.67 3.68
CA THR A 95 11.44 7.65 3.42
C THR A 95 12.15 7.37 2.10
N VAL A 96 12.49 6.10 1.83
CA VAL A 96 13.08 5.70 0.54
C VAL A 96 12.10 5.96 -0.61
N SER A 97 10.84 5.57 -0.46
CA SER A 97 9.80 5.80 -1.47
C SER A 97 9.62 7.29 -1.78
N GLU A 98 9.65 8.16 -0.78
CA GLU A 98 9.51 9.61 -0.99
C GLU A 98 10.74 10.21 -1.67
N ASN A 99 11.95 9.80 -1.27
CA ASN A 99 13.18 10.20 -1.94
C ASN A 99 13.19 9.77 -3.43
N THR A 100 12.82 8.52 -3.73
CA THR A 100 12.75 8.04 -5.13
C THR A 100 11.70 8.78 -5.96
N LYS A 101 10.55 9.17 -5.38
CA LYS A 101 9.58 10.06 -6.07
C LYS A 101 10.18 11.45 -6.33
N GLN A 102 10.87 12.02 -5.35
CA GLN A 102 11.48 13.33 -5.45
C GLN A 102 12.60 13.34 -6.52
N GLU A 103 13.45 12.32 -6.55
CA GLU A 103 14.47 12.09 -7.59
C GLU A 103 13.82 11.99 -8.98
N ALA A 104 12.78 11.16 -9.15
CA ALA A 104 12.08 11.03 -10.44
C ALA A 104 11.41 12.35 -10.89
N ILE A 105 10.87 13.14 -9.96
CA ILE A 105 10.32 14.47 -10.23
C ILE A 105 11.42 15.43 -10.68
N ASP A 106 12.59 15.41 -10.04
CA ASP A 106 13.69 16.31 -10.35
C ASP A 106 14.43 15.93 -11.65
N ASP A 107 14.50 14.64 -11.99
CA ASP A 107 14.94 14.17 -13.30
C ASP A 107 14.00 14.63 -14.42
N ILE A 108 12.67 14.54 -14.24
CA ILE A 108 11.69 15.06 -15.22
C ILE A 108 11.82 16.59 -15.37
N LYS A 109 11.99 17.33 -14.27
CA LYS A 109 12.24 18.79 -14.33
C LYS A 109 13.53 19.10 -15.10
N LYS A 110 14.60 18.34 -14.86
CA LYS A 110 15.89 18.50 -15.52
C LYS A 110 15.77 18.23 -17.02
N GLN A 111 15.15 17.12 -17.42
CA GLN A 111 14.87 16.81 -18.83
C GLN A 111 14.07 17.95 -19.49
N TRP A 112 13.00 18.44 -18.85
CA TRP A 112 12.24 19.56 -19.39
C TRP A 112 13.06 20.85 -19.53
N GLN A 113 13.95 21.15 -18.57
CA GLN A 113 14.88 22.29 -18.67
C GLN A 113 15.90 22.11 -19.80
N GLU A 114 16.42 20.91 -20.00
CA GLU A 114 17.36 20.56 -21.06
C GLU A 114 16.69 20.65 -22.45
N GLU A 115 15.47 20.13 -22.61
CA GLU A 115 14.68 20.27 -23.84
C GLU A 115 14.35 21.73 -24.15
N VAL A 116 13.92 22.52 -23.15
CA VAL A 116 13.68 23.96 -23.34
C VAL A 116 14.97 24.70 -23.72
N ALA A 117 16.11 24.37 -23.12
CA ALA A 117 17.41 24.96 -23.48
C ALA A 117 17.85 24.56 -24.90
N SER A 118 17.64 23.30 -25.29
CA SER A 118 17.91 22.75 -26.62
C SER A 118 17.08 23.46 -27.70
N LEU A 119 15.76 23.53 -27.52
CA LEU A 119 14.85 24.24 -28.43
C LEU A 119 15.19 25.73 -28.54
N GLN A 120 15.56 26.38 -27.43
CA GLN A 120 16.03 27.77 -27.45
C GLN A 120 17.37 27.92 -28.19
N ALA A 121 18.27 26.94 -28.12
CA ALA A 121 19.54 26.96 -28.86
C ALA A 121 19.30 26.81 -30.36
N ILE A 122 18.49 25.84 -30.79
CA ILE A 122 18.09 25.61 -32.19
C ILE A 122 17.38 26.85 -32.76
N MET A 123 16.46 27.46 -32.00
CA MET A 123 15.77 28.68 -32.44
C MET A 123 16.73 29.89 -32.54
N LYS A 124 17.73 30.01 -31.66
CA LYS A 124 18.80 31.01 -31.78
C LYS A 124 19.78 30.73 -32.92
N GLU A 125 19.93 29.48 -33.33
CA GLU A 125 20.76 29.07 -34.48
C GLU A 125 20.08 29.39 -35.80
N THR A 126 18.84 28.95 -35.98
CA THR A 126 18.04 29.24 -37.17
C THR A 126 17.87 30.75 -37.40
N VAL A 127 17.64 31.54 -36.35
CA VAL A 127 17.62 33.02 -36.47
C VAL A 127 18.97 33.56 -36.94
N ARG A 128 20.10 33.15 -36.34
CA ARG A 128 21.45 33.56 -36.79
C ARG A 128 21.74 33.14 -38.23
N GLU A 129 21.24 31.98 -38.64
CA GLU A 129 21.41 31.48 -40.00
C GLU A 129 20.61 32.31 -41.02
N TYR A 130 19.34 32.63 -40.71
CA TYR A 130 18.55 33.56 -41.52
C TYR A 130 19.16 34.96 -41.59
N GLU A 131 19.65 35.50 -40.48
CA GLU A 131 20.38 36.78 -40.44
C GLU A 131 21.64 36.72 -41.34
N GLY A 132 22.41 35.64 -41.27
CA GLY A 132 23.58 35.40 -42.11
C GLY A 132 23.26 35.30 -43.60
N GLN A 133 22.23 34.52 -43.96
CA GLN A 133 21.75 34.38 -45.35
C GLN A 133 21.24 35.72 -45.90
N PHE A 134 20.51 36.49 -45.09
CA PHE A 134 20.02 37.83 -45.47
C PHE A 134 21.18 38.82 -45.68
N HIS A 135 22.16 38.85 -44.78
CA HIS A 135 23.37 39.65 -44.94
C HIS A 135 24.17 39.25 -46.19
N HIS A 136 24.31 37.95 -46.46
CA HIS A 136 25.00 37.47 -47.66
C HIS A 136 24.31 37.93 -48.94
N ARG A 137 22.97 37.84 -49.00
CA ARG A 137 22.18 38.29 -50.16
C ARG A 137 22.29 39.81 -50.37
N LEU A 138 22.23 40.61 -49.30
CA LEU A 138 22.43 42.06 -49.40
C LEU A 138 23.82 42.45 -49.92
N GLU A 139 24.88 41.77 -49.46
CA GLU A 139 26.24 42.06 -49.93
C GLU A 139 26.46 41.54 -51.38
N GLN A 140 25.79 40.45 -51.77
CA GLN A 140 25.75 39.98 -53.15
C GLN A 140 25.09 41.01 -54.08
N ASP A 141 23.90 41.51 -53.75
CA ASP A 141 23.20 42.55 -54.51
C ASP A 141 24.04 43.82 -54.60
N ARG A 142 24.68 44.24 -53.49
CA ARG A 142 25.58 45.39 -53.45
C ARG A 142 26.78 45.22 -54.40
N SER A 143 27.37 44.02 -54.44
CA SER A 143 28.45 43.69 -55.38
C SER A 143 27.98 43.74 -56.83
N GLN A 144 26.81 43.19 -57.14
CA GLN A 144 26.21 43.27 -58.49
C GLN A 144 25.95 44.72 -58.92
N TRP A 145 25.38 45.56 -58.05
CA TRP A 145 25.16 46.98 -58.33
C TRP A 145 26.46 47.76 -58.54
N ASN A 146 27.55 47.41 -57.85
CA ASN A 146 28.86 48.00 -58.09
C ASN A 146 29.44 47.58 -59.44
N GLN A 147 29.39 46.28 -59.78
CA GLN A 147 29.83 45.77 -61.08
C GLN A 147 29.05 46.39 -62.26
N TYR A 148 27.73 46.52 -62.13
CA TYR A 148 26.89 47.18 -63.12
C TYR A 148 27.30 48.66 -63.31
N ARG A 149 27.53 49.39 -62.21
CA ARG A 149 28.00 50.78 -62.23
C ARG A 149 29.35 50.92 -62.94
N GLU A 150 30.33 50.09 -62.58
CA GLU A 150 31.66 50.09 -63.22
C GLU A 150 31.59 49.76 -64.72
N ASN A 151 30.71 48.84 -65.12
CA ASN A 151 30.51 48.49 -66.53
C ASN A 151 29.90 49.67 -67.31
N VAL A 152 28.86 50.32 -66.77
CA VAL A 152 28.25 51.51 -67.39
C VAL A 152 29.23 52.68 -67.46
N GLU A 153 30.04 52.91 -66.42
CA GLU A 153 31.10 53.92 -66.42
C GLU A 153 32.16 53.64 -67.52
N ARG A 154 32.52 52.36 -67.71
CA ARG A 154 33.44 51.91 -68.77
C ARG A 154 32.83 52.07 -70.17
N GLU A 155 31.56 51.74 -70.36
CA GLU A 155 30.84 51.97 -71.62
C GLU A 155 30.70 53.47 -71.94
N ILE A 156 30.41 54.31 -70.94
CA ILE A 156 30.38 55.76 -71.11
C ILE A 156 31.77 56.29 -71.52
N ALA A 157 32.86 55.76 -70.96
CA ALA A 157 34.22 56.12 -71.36
C ALA A 157 34.53 55.68 -72.80
N GLU A 158 34.16 54.45 -73.17
CA GLU A 158 34.35 53.89 -74.52
C GLU A 158 33.49 54.61 -75.58
N LEU A 159 32.25 54.96 -75.26
CA LEU A 159 31.38 55.75 -76.15
C LEU A 159 31.90 57.19 -76.31
N ARG A 160 32.47 57.81 -75.26
CA ARG A 160 33.16 59.10 -75.39
C ARG A 160 34.40 59.01 -76.28
N ARG A 161 35.16 57.90 -76.20
CA ARG A 161 36.30 57.64 -77.10
C ARG A 161 35.84 57.50 -78.56
N ARG A 162 34.78 56.72 -78.81
CA ARG A 162 34.20 56.53 -80.15
C ARG A 162 33.57 57.81 -80.73
N LEU A 163 32.93 58.65 -79.90
CA LEU A 163 32.46 59.98 -80.34
C LEU A 163 33.61 60.91 -80.75
N SER A 164 34.84 60.63 -80.32
CA SER A 164 36.05 61.36 -80.69
C SER A 164 36.76 60.78 -81.93
N GLU A 165 36.27 59.66 -82.48
CA GLU A 165 36.82 58.93 -83.62
C GLU A 165 35.71 58.76 -84.70
N GLY A 166 35.42 59.84 -85.44
CA GLY A 166 34.39 59.85 -86.48
C GLY A 166 34.90 59.53 -87.90
N GLN A 167 33.92 59.35 -88.81
CA GLN A 167 34.03 59.27 -90.28
C GLN A 167 34.57 57.94 -90.89
N GLU A 168 34.06 57.42 -92.01
CA GLU A 168 32.82 57.68 -92.79
C GLU A 168 32.56 56.46 -93.71
N GLU A 169 31.30 56.14 -94.02
CA GLU A 169 30.96 55.17 -95.10
C GLU A 169 30.85 55.90 -96.44
N GLU A 170 31.23 55.25 -97.56
CA GLU A 170 30.49 55.27 -98.84
C GLU A 170 31.19 54.45 -99.95
N ASN A 171 30.43 53.63 -100.70
CA ASN A 171 30.21 53.82 -102.15
C ASN A 171 29.23 52.78 -102.75
N LEU A 172 28.44 53.18 -103.75
CA LEU A 172 27.25 52.42 -104.19
C LEU A 172 27.51 51.22 -105.12
N GLU A 173 28.74 50.90 -105.50
CA GLU A 173 29.06 49.59 -106.09
C GLU A 173 28.87 48.46 -105.06
N ASN A 174 28.95 48.81 -103.77
CA ASN A 174 28.48 47.98 -102.67
C ASN A 174 26.95 47.79 -102.65
N GLU A 175 26.11 48.34 -103.55
CA GLU A 175 24.64 48.16 -103.46
C GLU A 175 24.10 46.91 -104.19
N MET A 176 24.65 46.56 -105.36
CA MET A 176 24.38 45.25 -105.96
C MET A 176 25.21 44.15 -105.30
N LYS A 177 26.42 44.49 -104.84
CA LYS A 177 27.18 43.61 -103.96
C LYS A 177 26.44 43.43 -102.63
N LYS A 178 25.92 44.49 -101.98
CA LYS A 178 24.92 44.41 -100.88
C LYS A 178 23.78 43.50 -101.25
N ALA A 179 23.11 43.58 -102.40
CA ALA A 179 21.95 42.70 -102.62
C ALA A 179 22.30 41.19 -102.50
N GLN A 180 23.51 40.80 -102.91
CA GLN A 180 23.99 39.41 -102.80
C GLN A 180 24.70 39.12 -101.47
N GLU A 181 25.55 40.03 -101.00
CA GLU A 181 26.24 40.01 -99.71
C GLU A 181 25.25 40.17 -98.55
N ASP A 182 24.12 40.87 -98.70
CA ASP A 182 22.99 40.97 -97.76
C ASP A 182 22.12 39.73 -97.86
N ALA A 183 21.99 39.04 -99.00
CA ALA A 183 21.38 37.71 -99.03
C ALA A 183 22.29 36.62 -98.40
N GLU A 184 23.60 36.81 -98.47
CA GLU A 184 24.61 35.95 -97.84
C GLU A 184 24.85 36.30 -96.36
N LYS A 185 24.69 37.56 -95.97
CA LYS A 185 24.71 38.10 -94.60
C LYS A 185 23.39 37.91 -93.89
N LEU A 186 22.26 37.96 -94.61
CA LEU A 186 21.00 37.39 -94.12
C LEU A 186 21.18 35.89 -93.91
N ARG A 187 21.86 35.13 -94.79
CA ARG A 187 22.19 33.73 -94.47
C ARG A 187 23.21 33.58 -93.32
N SER A 188 24.17 34.48 -93.17
CA SER A 188 25.15 34.47 -92.08
C SER A 188 24.61 35.02 -90.76
N VAL A 189 23.40 35.59 -90.76
CA VAL A 189 22.63 35.97 -89.56
C VAL A 189 21.56 34.91 -89.30
N VAL A 190 20.76 34.55 -90.31
CA VAL A 190 19.68 33.57 -90.24
C VAL A 190 20.20 32.16 -89.92
N MET A 191 21.28 31.65 -90.53
CA MET A 191 21.74 30.29 -90.15
C MET A 191 22.29 30.22 -88.72
N PRO A 192 23.05 31.21 -88.21
CA PRO A 192 23.35 31.29 -86.78
C PRO A 192 22.09 31.47 -85.92
N MET A 193 21.11 32.27 -86.32
CA MET A 193 19.83 32.40 -85.60
C MET A 193 19.00 31.11 -85.63
N GLU A 194 19.01 30.34 -86.72
CA GLU A 194 18.32 29.04 -86.83
C GLU A 194 19.00 27.99 -85.95
N LYS A 195 20.34 27.98 -85.92
CA LYS A 195 21.12 27.16 -84.98
C LYS A 195 20.90 27.60 -83.54
N GLU A 196 20.84 28.90 -83.28
CA GLU A 196 20.57 29.46 -81.96
C GLU A 196 19.16 29.09 -81.50
N ILE A 197 18.14 29.27 -82.36
CA ILE A 197 16.75 28.82 -82.14
C ILE A 197 16.69 27.31 -81.89
N ALA A 198 17.47 26.49 -82.61
CA ALA A 198 17.58 25.05 -82.33
C ALA A 198 18.16 24.81 -80.93
N THR A 199 19.31 25.40 -80.60
CA THR A 199 19.92 25.25 -79.26
C THR A 199 19.07 25.83 -78.13
N LEU A 200 18.26 26.86 -78.40
CA LEU A 200 17.32 27.45 -77.44
C LEU A 200 16.10 26.55 -77.25
N LYS A 201 15.63 25.86 -78.30
CA LYS A 201 14.60 24.83 -78.18
C LYS A 201 15.11 23.63 -77.40
N ASP A 202 16.31 23.15 -77.70
CA ASP A 202 16.93 22.02 -76.99
C ASP A 202 17.12 22.36 -75.49
N LYS A 203 17.62 23.56 -75.18
CA LYS A 203 17.73 24.08 -73.81
C LYS A 203 16.37 24.27 -73.13
N LEU A 204 15.33 24.68 -73.86
CA LEU A 204 13.97 24.80 -73.33
C LEU A 204 13.41 23.43 -72.97
N THR A 205 13.55 22.42 -73.85
CA THR A 205 13.11 21.05 -73.54
C THR A 205 13.91 20.45 -72.38
N GLU A 206 15.22 20.69 -72.30
CA GLU A 206 16.06 20.24 -71.19
C GLU A 206 15.68 20.94 -69.87
N ALA A 207 15.28 22.22 -69.92
CA ALA A 207 14.75 22.94 -68.76
C ALA A 207 13.36 22.43 -68.34
N GLU A 208 12.46 22.14 -69.29
CA GLU A 208 11.14 21.54 -69.03
C GLU A 208 11.25 20.13 -68.44
N GLU A 209 12.22 19.32 -68.85
CA GLU A 209 12.50 18.01 -68.26
C GLU A 209 13.06 18.15 -66.83
N ARG A 210 14.02 19.05 -66.60
CA ARG A 210 14.53 19.35 -65.25
C ARG A 210 13.43 19.83 -64.31
N ILE A 211 12.51 20.69 -64.78
CA ILE A 211 11.38 21.17 -63.96
C ILE A 211 10.49 19.98 -63.56
N LYS A 212 10.11 19.11 -64.49
CA LYS A 212 9.31 17.91 -64.19
C LYS A 212 10.00 16.95 -63.23
N GLU A 213 11.32 16.79 -63.35
CA GLU A 213 12.10 15.93 -62.44
C GLU A 213 12.18 16.53 -61.03
N LEU A 214 12.38 17.85 -60.92
CA LEU A 214 12.32 18.58 -59.64
C LEU A 214 10.93 18.48 -59.00
N GLU A 215 9.86 18.79 -59.74
CA GLU A 215 8.46 18.63 -59.28
C GLU A 215 8.19 17.19 -58.80
N ALA A 216 8.65 16.18 -59.54
CA ALA A 216 8.50 14.77 -59.17
C ALA A 216 9.35 14.36 -57.95
N SER A 217 10.46 15.06 -57.67
CA SER A 217 11.26 14.86 -56.46
C SER A 217 10.61 15.52 -55.24
N GLU A 218 10.15 16.77 -55.38
CA GLU A 218 9.47 17.54 -54.34
C GLU A 218 8.16 16.84 -53.90
N VAL A 219 7.37 16.32 -54.84
CA VAL A 219 6.17 15.53 -54.52
C VAL A 219 6.49 14.25 -53.75
N LYS A 220 7.62 13.58 -54.01
CA LYS A 220 8.03 12.39 -53.24
C LYS A 220 8.48 12.76 -51.83
N GLU A 221 9.23 13.84 -51.69
CA GLU A 221 9.70 14.35 -50.42
C GLU A 221 8.54 14.81 -49.52
N LEU A 222 7.62 15.62 -50.06
CA LEU A 222 6.38 16.01 -49.36
C LEU A 222 5.52 14.82 -48.96
N ASN A 223 5.45 13.77 -49.79
CA ASN A 223 4.74 12.54 -49.44
C ASN A 223 5.44 11.75 -48.31
N HIS A 224 6.77 11.73 -48.29
CA HIS A 224 7.52 11.12 -47.17
C HIS A 224 7.28 11.86 -45.86
N TYR A 225 7.32 13.20 -45.86
CA TYR A 225 6.97 14.01 -44.70
C TYR A 225 5.52 13.78 -44.25
N LEU A 226 4.57 13.66 -45.18
CA LEU A 226 3.17 13.37 -44.87
C LEU A 226 2.98 11.99 -44.20
N GLU A 227 3.70 10.95 -44.62
CA GLU A 227 3.64 9.63 -43.96
C GLU A 227 4.33 9.64 -42.59
N ALA A 228 5.43 10.37 -42.43
CA ALA A 228 6.07 10.57 -41.11
C ALA A 228 5.11 11.27 -40.13
N GLU A 229 4.49 12.39 -40.53
CA GLU A 229 3.48 13.12 -39.75
C GLU A 229 2.27 12.24 -39.39
N LYS A 230 1.79 11.40 -40.32
CA LYS A 230 0.72 10.43 -40.02
C LYS A 230 1.13 9.44 -38.93
N SER A 231 2.36 8.92 -38.96
CA SER A 231 2.89 8.01 -37.94
C SER A 231 2.99 8.71 -36.58
N CYS A 232 3.61 9.89 -36.53
CA CYS A 232 3.73 10.68 -35.30
C CYS A 232 2.35 11.04 -34.72
N ARG A 233 1.36 11.32 -35.56
CA ARG A 233 -0.03 11.52 -35.10
C ARG A 233 -0.62 10.25 -34.49
N THR A 234 -0.44 9.08 -35.09
CA THR A 234 -0.95 7.82 -34.50
C THR A 234 -0.26 7.48 -33.18
N ASP A 235 1.02 7.80 -33.04
CA ASP A 235 1.74 7.63 -31.77
C ASP A 235 1.19 8.59 -30.69
N LEU A 236 0.94 9.85 -31.04
CA LEU A 236 0.30 10.82 -30.14
C LEU A 236 -1.14 10.41 -29.76
N GLU A 237 -1.93 9.88 -30.70
CA GLU A 237 -3.26 9.33 -30.42
C GLU A 237 -3.18 8.15 -29.42
N MET A 238 -2.18 7.28 -29.56
CA MET A 238 -1.90 6.20 -28.62
C MET A 238 -1.49 6.72 -27.23
N TYR A 239 -0.56 7.69 -27.16
CA TYR A 239 -0.19 8.32 -25.89
C TYR A 239 -1.38 8.97 -25.19
N VAL A 240 -2.25 9.67 -25.93
CA VAL A 240 -3.48 10.26 -25.40
C VAL A 240 -4.45 9.19 -24.91
N ALA A 241 -4.57 8.05 -25.58
CA ALA A 241 -5.39 6.92 -25.12
C ALA A 241 -4.85 6.30 -23.81
N VAL A 242 -3.54 6.11 -23.70
CA VAL A 242 -2.87 5.63 -22.47
C VAL A 242 -3.07 6.62 -21.31
N LEU A 243 -2.83 7.92 -21.53
CA LEU A 243 -3.02 8.96 -20.53
C LEU A 243 -4.48 9.07 -20.05
N ASN A 244 -5.45 8.93 -20.96
CA ASN A 244 -6.87 8.87 -20.59
C ASN A 244 -7.22 7.62 -19.77
N THR A 245 -6.60 6.47 -20.07
CA THR A 245 -6.78 5.23 -19.30
C THR A 245 -6.19 5.38 -17.89
N GLN A 246 -4.96 5.88 -17.78
CA GLN A 246 -4.31 6.19 -16.50
C GLN A 246 -5.13 7.18 -15.67
N LYS A 247 -5.69 8.21 -16.31
CA LYS A 247 -6.60 9.17 -15.67
C LYS A 247 -7.87 8.50 -15.11
N SER A 248 -8.47 7.54 -15.82
CA SER A 248 -9.64 6.80 -15.31
C SER A 248 -9.26 6.01 -14.06
N VAL A 249 -8.17 5.23 -14.11
CA VAL A 249 -7.69 4.43 -12.97
C VAL A 249 -7.43 5.31 -11.75
N LEU A 250 -6.70 6.42 -11.91
CA LEU A 250 -6.44 7.36 -10.81
C LEU A 250 -7.71 8.04 -10.27
N GLN A 251 -8.73 8.25 -11.11
CA GLN A 251 -10.03 8.77 -10.66
C GLN A 251 -10.81 7.71 -9.87
N GLU A 252 -10.79 6.45 -10.31
CA GLU A 252 -11.42 5.31 -9.65
C GLU A 252 -10.77 5.03 -8.28
N ASP A 253 -9.43 5.05 -8.20
CA ASP A 253 -8.69 4.92 -6.94
C ASP A 253 -8.98 6.08 -5.99
N ALA A 254 -9.02 7.32 -6.49
CA ALA A 254 -9.40 8.49 -5.69
C ALA A 254 -10.87 8.43 -5.23
N GLU A 255 -11.76 7.77 -5.96
CA GLU A 255 -13.13 7.48 -5.52
C GLU A 255 -13.20 6.38 -4.47
N LYS A 256 -12.39 5.33 -4.63
CA LYS A 256 -12.30 4.21 -3.69
C LYS A 256 -11.76 4.68 -2.34
N LEU A 257 -10.63 5.37 -2.32
CA LEU A 257 -10.05 5.97 -1.11
C LEU A 257 -11.02 6.94 -0.42
N ARG A 258 -11.80 7.72 -1.19
CA ARG A 258 -12.88 8.55 -0.63
C ARG A 258 -13.97 7.71 0.05
N LYS A 259 -14.41 6.60 -0.55
CA LYS A 259 -15.44 5.71 0.04
C LYS A 259 -14.92 5.07 1.33
N GLU A 260 -13.69 4.54 1.31
CA GLU A 260 -13.02 3.94 2.48
C GLU A 260 -12.88 4.95 3.62
N LEU A 261 -12.46 6.19 3.34
CA LEU A 261 -12.39 7.25 4.35
C LEU A 261 -13.77 7.57 4.97
N HIS A 262 -14.83 7.63 4.17
CA HIS A 262 -16.19 7.84 4.70
C HIS A 262 -16.66 6.68 5.59
N GLU A 263 -16.30 5.44 5.24
CA GLU A 263 -16.62 4.25 6.03
C GLU A 263 -15.86 4.24 7.37
N VAL A 264 -14.56 4.54 7.37
CA VAL A 264 -13.76 4.68 8.60
C VAL A 264 -14.31 5.80 9.48
N CYS A 265 -14.67 6.97 8.93
CA CYS A 265 -15.30 8.04 9.69
C CYS A 265 -16.66 7.63 10.28
N HIS A 266 -17.47 6.85 9.55
CA HIS A 266 -18.73 6.32 10.05
C HIS A 266 -18.53 5.32 11.20
N LEU A 267 -17.57 4.40 11.07
CA LEU A 267 -17.22 3.43 12.11
C LEU A 267 -16.70 4.12 13.38
N LEU A 268 -15.82 5.12 13.23
CA LEU A 268 -15.32 5.92 14.36
C LEU A 268 -16.45 6.63 15.12
N GLU A 269 -17.41 7.21 14.39
CA GLU A 269 -18.58 7.86 15.00
C GLU A 269 -19.51 6.85 15.67
N GLN A 270 -19.66 5.64 15.11
CA GLN A 270 -20.41 4.55 15.72
C GLN A 270 -19.76 4.08 17.03
N GLU A 271 -18.44 3.84 17.05
CA GLU A 271 -17.68 3.48 18.26
C GLU A 271 -17.78 4.58 19.33
N ARG A 272 -17.62 5.85 18.93
CA ARG A 272 -17.82 7.01 19.82
C ARG A 272 -19.23 7.01 20.42
N GLN A 273 -20.27 6.67 19.66
CA GLN A 273 -21.64 6.57 20.18
C GLN A 273 -21.80 5.39 21.14
N GLN A 274 -21.25 4.21 20.84
CA GLN A 274 -21.28 3.05 21.72
C GLN A 274 -20.54 3.31 23.04
N HIS A 275 -19.34 3.90 22.98
CA HIS A 275 -18.58 4.33 24.16
C HIS A 275 -19.39 5.29 25.05
N ASN A 276 -20.06 6.29 24.46
CA ASN A 276 -20.90 7.22 25.21
C ASN A 276 -22.13 6.55 25.83
N GLN A 277 -22.74 5.57 25.16
CA GLN A 277 -23.85 4.77 25.72
C GLN A 277 -23.37 3.90 26.90
N LEU A 278 -22.21 3.26 26.76
CA LEU A 278 -21.60 2.47 27.84
C LEU A 278 -21.24 3.36 29.03
N LYS A 279 -20.62 4.52 28.79
CA LYS A 279 -20.30 5.52 29.82
C LYS A 279 -21.57 5.97 30.57
N HIS A 280 -22.65 6.28 29.87
CA HIS A 280 -23.91 6.66 30.51
C HIS A 280 -24.51 5.51 31.32
N THR A 281 -24.42 4.27 30.83
CA THR A 281 -24.94 3.07 31.53
C THR A 281 -24.14 2.77 32.78
N TRP A 282 -22.80 2.84 32.70
CA TRP A 282 -21.90 2.71 33.85
C TRP A 282 -22.16 3.79 34.89
N GLN A 283 -22.34 5.05 34.46
CA GLN A 283 -22.64 6.16 35.37
C GLN A 283 -23.97 5.95 36.09
N LYS A 284 -25.03 5.52 35.38
CA LYS A 284 -26.30 5.12 36.00
C LYS A 284 -26.15 3.97 37.02
N ALA A 285 -25.33 2.96 36.72
CA ALA A 285 -25.08 1.85 37.63
C ALA A 285 -24.30 2.29 38.89
N ASN A 286 -23.33 3.20 38.72
CA ASN A 286 -22.58 3.81 39.83
C ASN A 286 -23.50 4.68 40.71
N ASP A 287 -24.34 5.53 40.09
CA ASP A 287 -25.34 6.34 40.81
C ASP A 287 -26.31 5.46 41.61
N GLN A 288 -26.77 4.34 41.03
CA GLN A 288 -27.61 3.34 41.71
C GLN A 288 -26.88 2.64 42.87
N PHE A 289 -25.61 2.29 42.70
CA PHE A 289 -24.80 1.72 43.77
C PHE A 289 -24.64 2.72 44.93
N LEU A 290 -24.31 3.97 44.64
CA LEU A 290 -24.16 5.02 45.64
C LEU A 290 -25.49 5.38 46.33
N GLU A 291 -26.63 5.31 45.63
CA GLU A 291 -27.95 5.48 46.24
C GLU A 291 -28.33 4.28 47.12
N SER A 292 -28.06 3.04 46.69
CA SER A 292 -28.34 1.85 47.51
C SER A 292 -27.49 1.81 48.78
N GLN A 293 -26.21 2.23 48.70
CA GLN A 293 -25.36 2.40 49.87
C GLN A 293 -25.86 3.51 50.81
N ARG A 294 -26.33 4.64 50.28
CA ARG A 294 -26.94 5.73 51.08
C ARG A 294 -28.25 5.30 51.74
N LEU A 295 -29.06 4.47 51.08
CA LEU A 295 -30.26 3.90 51.66
C LEU A 295 -29.92 2.91 52.78
N LEU A 296 -28.96 2.00 52.56
CA LEU A 296 -28.50 1.04 53.57
C LEU A 296 -27.94 1.74 54.82
N MET A 297 -27.18 2.84 54.66
CA MET A 297 -26.71 3.66 55.78
C MET A 297 -27.87 4.31 56.55
N ARG A 298 -28.91 4.78 55.85
CA ARG A 298 -30.13 5.33 56.47
C ARG A 298 -30.92 4.26 57.22
N ASP A 299 -31.03 3.06 56.67
CA ASP A 299 -31.73 1.94 57.31
C ASP A 299 -30.96 1.45 58.55
N MET A 300 -29.62 1.43 58.49
CA MET A 300 -28.76 1.16 59.65
C MET A 300 -28.97 2.20 60.77
N GLN A 301 -28.99 3.49 60.44
CA GLN A 301 -29.28 4.56 61.39
C GLN A 301 -30.70 4.44 61.99
N TRP A 302 -31.69 4.02 61.18
CA TRP A 302 -33.04 3.75 61.66
C TRP A 302 -33.10 2.58 62.65
N MET A 303 -32.36 1.50 62.37
CA MET A 303 -32.23 0.38 63.31
C MET A 303 -31.53 0.83 64.61
N GLU A 304 -30.48 1.65 64.52
CA GLU A 304 -29.80 2.25 65.69
C GLU A 304 -30.75 3.11 66.54
N MET A 305 -31.67 3.87 65.93
CA MET A 305 -32.66 4.68 66.65
C MET A 305 -33.75 3.87 67.39
N VAL A 306 -33.96 2.60 67.03
CA VAL A 306 -34.97 1.72 67.67
C VAL A 306 -34.37 0.93 68.84
N LEU A 307 -33.05 0.83 68.94
CA LEU A 307 -32.35 0.17 70.04
C LEU A 307 -32.42 0.99 71.34
N THR A 308 -32.43 0.31 72.48
CA THR A 308 -32.37 0.98 73.80
C THR A 308 -30.94 1.48 74.11
N SER A 309 -30.81 2.50 74.97
CA SER A 309 -29.53 3.16 75.27
C SER A 309 -28.40 2.21 75.69
N GLU A 310 -28.71 1.13 76.42
CA GLU A 310 -27.73 0.12 76.81
C GLU A 310 -27.36 -0.83 75.66
N GLN A 311 -28.28 -1.09 74.72
CA GLN A 311 -28.00 -1.86 73.51
C GLN A 311 -27.12 -1.08 72.54
N LEU A 312 -27.32 0.24 72.36
CA LEU A 312 -26.38 1.07 71.60
C LEU A 312 -24.98 1.01 72.22
N ARG A 313 -24.87 1.14 73.55
CA ARG A 313 -23.58 1.11 74.27
C ARG A 313 -22.80 -0.19 73.99
N GLN A 314 -23.49 -1.33 74.00
CA GLN A 314 -22.91 -2.64 73.69
C GLN A 314 -22.51 -2.79 72.21
N VAL A 315 -23.32 -2.24 71.28
CA VAL A 315 -22.97 -2.21 69.84
C VAL A 315 -21.77 -1.31 69.57
N GLU A 316 -21.65 -0.17 70.25
CA GLU A 316 -20.50 0.74 70.13
C GLU A 316 -19.21 0.11 70.71
N GLU A 317 -19.30 -0.57 71.86
CA GLU A 317 -18.18 -1.35 72.42
C GLU A 317 -17.74 -2.48 71.48
N LEU A 318 -18.68 -3.17 70.83
CA LEU A 318 -18.38 -4.19 69.81
C LEU A 318 -17.72 -3.58 68.56
N LYS A 319 -18.29 -2.52 67.97
CA LYS A 319 -17.71 -1.80 66.82
C LYS A 319 -16.28 -1.34 67.11
N LYS A 320 -16.03 -0.78 68.29
CA LYS A 320 -14.70 -0.33 68.72
C LYS A 320 -13.72 -1.49 68.83
N LYS A 321 -14.16 -2.62 69.40
CA LYS A 321 -13.34 -3.83 69.52
C LYS A 321 -13.01 -4.44 68.16
N ASP A 322 -13.97 -4.50 67.23
CA ASP A 322 -13.73 -4.98 65.87
C ASP A 322 -12.75 -4.07 65.10
N GLN A 323 -12.83 -2.74 65.30
CA GLN A 323 -11.83 -1.79 64.76
C GLN A 323 -10.44 -2.00 65.36
N GLU A 324 -10.32 -2.18 66.68
CA GLU A 324 -9.06 -2.48 67.36
C GLU A 324 -8.47 -3.82 66.88
N ASP A 325 -9.30 -4.83 66.64
CA ASP A 325 -8.89 -6.12 66.07
C ASP A 325 -8.47 -6.02 64.59
N GLU A 326 -9.11 -5.16 63.79
CA GLU A 326 -8.72 -4.94 62.39
C GLU A 326 -7.40 -4.12 62.28
N GLU A 327 -7.22 -3.09 63.10
CA GLU A 327 -5.93 -2.38 63.20
C GLU A 327 -4.81 -3.33 63.65
N GLN A 328 -5.06 -4.19 64.64
CA GLN A 328 -4.11 -5.24 65.04
C GLN A 328 -3.77 -6.19 63.89
N ARG A 329 -4.75 -6.60 63.06
CA ARG A 329 -4.49 -7.42 61.86
C ARG A 329 -3.68 -6.67 60.79
N ARG A 330 -3.96 -5.39 60.56
CA ARG A 330 -3.17 -4.54 59.63
C ARG A 330 -1.73 -4.34 60.13
N LEU A 331 -1.55 -4.18 61.44
CA LEU A 331 -0.24 -4.12 62.09
C LEU A 331 0.49 -5.48 62.07
N HIS A 332 -0.22 -6.60 62.19
CA HIS A 332 0.35 -7.94 62.05
C HIS A 332 0.83 -8.17 60.61
N LYS A 333 0.00 -7.84 59.61
CA LYS A 333 0.36 -7.94 58.19
C LYS A 333 1.59 -7.11 57.84
N ARG A 334 1.66 -5.85 58.30
CA ARG A 334 2.87 -5.00 58.16
C ARG A 334 4.11 -5.53 58.89
N LYS A 335 3.94 -6.34 59.94
CA LYS A 335 5.05 -7.01 60.64
C LYS A 335 5.51 -8.27 59.90
N GLU A 336 4.59 -9.03 59.32
CA GLU A 336 4.89 -10.20 58.47
C GLU A 336 5.60 -9.80 57.17
N GLU A 337 5.15 -8.71 56.53
CA GLU A 337 5.82 -8.12 55.35
C GLU A 337 7.26 -7.64 55.66
N LYS A 338 7.53 -7.22 56.91
CA LYS A 338 8.89 -6.91 57.38
C LYS A 338 9.71 -8.11 57.88
N GLY A 339 9.06 -9.24 58.17
CA GLY A 339 9.70 -10.44 58.72
C GLY A 339 10.26 -11.40 57.67
N LYS A 340 10.03 -11.14 56.38
CA LYS A 340 10.40 -12.04 55.26
C LYS A 340 11.59 -11.52 54.43
N GLY A 341 12.38 -10.59 54.98
CA GLY A 341 13.44 -9.85 54.29
C GLY A 341 14.82 -9.96 54.95
N THR A 342 15.13 -11.07 55.61
CA THR A 342 16.47 -11.39 56.13
C THR A 342 16.82 -12.82 55.79
N ASP A 343 17.36 -13.04 54.60
CA ASP A 343 18.37 -14.05 54.23
C ASP A 343 18.50 -14.15 52.69
N ASP A 344 18.98 -13.08 52.05
CA ASP A 344 19.94 -13.20 50.93
C ASP A 344 20.59 -11.84 50.64
N GLU A 345 21.89 -11.69 50.90
CA GLU A 345 22.71 -10.59 50.39
C GLU A 345 23.56 -11.09 49.22
N SER A 346 23.16 -10.82 47.98
CA SER A 346 24.06 -10.88 46.83
C SER A 346 23.74 -9.84 45.75
N HIS A 347 24.24 -8.61 46.01
CA HIS A 347 24.85 -7.72 45.02
C HIS A 347 24.26 -7.66 43.59
N VAL A 348 23.39 -6.67 43.32
CA VAL A 348 23.45 -5.88 42.07
C VAL A 348 23.24 -4.40 42.39
N THR A 349 24.18 -3.57 41.96
CA THR A 349 24.17 -2.11 42.10
C THR A 349 23.27 -1.45 41.04
N CYS A 350 22.54 -0.40 41.39
CA CYS A 350 22.09 0.61 40.42
C CYS A 350 22.28 2.03 41.00
N PRO A 351 22.74 3.02 40.23
CA PRO A 351 23.35 4.23 40.78
C PRO A 351 22.34 5.34 41.09
N THR A 352 22.67 6.10 42.14
CA THR A 352 22.06 7.39 42.47
C THR A 352 22.28 8.40 41.34
N VAL A 353 21.20 9.01 40.84
CA VAL A 353 21.27 10.29 40.12
C VAL A 353 20.24 11.26 40.71
N HIS A 354 20.77 12.44 41.00
CA HIS A 354 20.14 13.67 41.46
C HIS A 354 18.66 13.89 41.08
N GLU A 355 17.89 14.40 42.04
CA GLU A 355 16.92 15.45 41.75
C GLU A 355 17.28 16.69 42.59
N GLU A 356 17.31 17.85 41.94
CA GLU A 356 18.00 19.06 42.41
C GLU A 356 16.99 20.14 42.83
N ALA A 357 17.17 20.71 44.03
CA ALA A 357 16.25 21.70 44.59
C ALA A 357 16.63 23.13 44.20
N LEU A 358 15.71 23.86 43.55
CA LEU A 358 15.74 25.31 43.27
C LEU A 358 14.29 25.88 43.34
N PRO A 359 14.05 27.21 43.40
CA PRO A 359 13.92 27.97 44.65
C PRO A 359 12.54 28.67 44.80
N PRO A 360 12.26 29.41 45.90
CA PRO A 360 10.91 29.89 46.20
C PRO A 360 10.53 31.20 45.49
N PHE A 361 9.22 31.39 45.26
CA PHE A 361 8.60 32.69 44.96
C PHE A 361 7.69 33.16 46.13
N PRO A 362 7.50 34.48 46.35
CA PRO A 362 7.15 35.01 47.68
C PRO A 362 5.75 35.64 47.80
N GLY A 363 5.20 35.62 49.02
CA GLY A 363 4.03 36.40 49.44
C GLY A 363 2.68 35.85 48.95
N GLU A 364 1.57 35.98 49.67
CA GLU A 364 1.31 36.69 50.93
C GLU A 364 0.28 35.91 51.76
N GLU A 365 0.18 36.20 53.06
CA GLU A 365 -0.70 35.47 53.99
C GLU A 365 -2.20 35.77 53.73
N VAL A 366 -3.09 34.83 54.07
CA VAL A 366 -4.05 35.00 55.17
C VAL A 366 -4.80 33.69 55.45
N HIS A 367 -4.81 33.34 56.73
CA HIS A 367 -5.51 32.22 57.32
C HIS A 367 -7.01 32.53 57.49
N LEU A 368 -7.93 31.66 57.03
CA LEU A 368 -9.24 31.45 57.66
C LEU A 368 -9.86 30.11 57.25
N ASN A 369 -10.71 29.57 58.13
CA ASN A 369 -11.16 28.18 58.12
C ASN A 369 -12.52 27.94 57.43
N SER A 370 -12.76 26.66 57.11
CA SER A 370 -14.02 25.94 57.40
C SER A 370 -15.15 25.84 56.34
N THR A 371 -15.46 24.58 56.04
CA THR A 371 -16.78 23.95 55.82
C THR A 371 -17.63 24.17 54.55
N HIS A 372 -18.20 23.03 54.13
CA HIS A 372 -19.37 22.81 53.27
C HIS A 372 -19.26 23.15 51.78
N GLY A 373 -19.57 22.13 50.96
CA GLY A 373 -19.71 22.27 49.52
C GLY A 373 -21.14 22.58 49.09
N SER A 374 -21.31 22.92 47.82
CA SER A 374 -22.60 22.92 47.13
C SER A 374 -22.37 22.55 45.66
N ALA A 375 -23.27 21.74 45.11
CA ALA A 375 -23.40 21.56 43.67
C ALA A 375 -24.22 22.72 43.05
N HIS A 376 -24.50 22.61 41.75
CA HIS A 376 -25.35 23.49 40.91
C HIS A 376 -24.70 24.82 40.44
N SER A 377 -24.98 25.38 39.27
CA SER A 377 -25.72 24.89 38.08
C SER A 377 -25.72 25.95 36.94
N LEU A 378 -25.92 25.48 35.69
CA LEU A 378 -26.48 26.16 34.51
C LEU A 378 -25.65 27.15 33.66
N ASP A 379 -25.92 27.03 32.36
CA ASP A 379 -25.73 27.97 31.26
C ASP A 379 -26.32 29.37 31.52
N THR A 380 -25.84 30.38 30.79
CA THR A 380 -26.73 31.37 30.13
C THR A 380 -25.99 32.19 29.07
N ASP A 381 -26.54 32.25 27.86
CA ASP A 381 -26.25 33.30 26.86
C ASP A 381 -26.75 34.68 27.34
N ALA A 382 -26.04 35.77 27.04
CA ALA A 382 -26.61 37.01 26.48
C ALA A 382 -25.60 38.18 26.25
N LEU A 383 -25.49 38.58 24.97
CA LEU A 383 -25.59 39.97 24.46
C LEU A 383 -24.66 41.11 24.96
N LEU A 384 -23.71 41.48 24.09
CA LEU A 384 -23.50 42.82 23.46
C LEU A 384 -23.68 44.12 24.28
N SER A 385 -22.63 44.96 24.35
CA SER A 385 -22.54 46.26 23.60
C SER A 385 -21.30 47.13 23.96
N SER A 386 -20.76 47.83 22.94
CA SER A 386 -20.04 49.14 22.97
C SER A 386 -18.94 49.35 24.05
N GLY A 387 -17.63 49.47 23.79
CA GLY A 387 -16.92 50.34 22.84
C GLY A 387 -15.73 51.01 23.59
N GLU A 388 -14.74 51.71 23.02
CA GLU A 388 -14.39 52.06 21.63
C GLU A 388 -12.86 52.30 21.48
N SER A 389 -12.35 52.27 20.23
CA SER A 389 -11.14 52.92 19.71
C SER A 389 -9.83 53.00 20.56
N LEU A 390 -8.83 52.18 20.19
CA LEU A 390 -7.50 52.68 19.80
C LEU A 390 -6.72 51.67 18.93
N LYS A 391 -5.69 52.14 18.21
CA LYS A 391 -4.93 51.37 17.18
C LYS A 391 -3.75 50.60 17.77
N SER A 392 -3.47 49.40 17.27
CA SER A 392 -2.11 48.84 17.10
C SER A 392 -2.13 47.64 16.13
N ASP A 393 -1.00 47.37 15.49
CA ASP A 393 -0.83 46.41 14.37
C ASP A 393 -0.78 44.91 14.76
N ASN A 394 -0.91 44.07 13.73
CA ASN A 394 -0.58 42.63 13.64
C ASN A 394 -1.42 41.65 14.48
N ASP A 395 -2.45 41.04 13.86
CA ASP A 395 -2.34 39.64 13.44
C ASP A 395 -3.49 39.25 12.49
N MET A 396 -3.20 38.56 11.38
CA MET A 396 -4.22 38.18 10.38
C MET A 396 -4.45 36.67 10.38
N PHE A 397 -5.17 36.17 11.39
CA PHE A 397 -5.61 34.78 11.46
C PHE A 397 -7.13 34.65 11.20
N LYS A 398 -7.47 33.67 10.36
CA LYS A 398 -8.79 32.98 10.25
C LYS A 398 -10.04 33.71 9.73
N GLU A 399 -10.88 32.81 9.19
CA GLU A 399 -12.34 32.89 8.96
C GLU A 399 -12.82 33.52 7.64
N GLY A 400 -13.35 32.68 6.74
CA GLY A 400 -13.81 33.09 5.42
C GLY A 400 -14.64 32.07 4.62
N LEU A 401 -15.19 31.04 5.26
CA LEU A 401 -15.96 29.99 4.58
C LEU A 401 -17.35 30.49 4.13
N ARG A 402 -17.44 31.23 3.01
CA ARG A 402 -18.73 31.54 2.34
C ARG A 402 -18.68 31.50 0.81
N ARG A 403 -19.31 30.46 0.27
CA ARG A 403 -20.29 30.49 -0.84
C ARG A 403 -20.04 31.48 -2.00
N ALA A 404 -19.48 30.96 -3.10
CA ALA A 404 -19.91 31.28 -4.46
C ALA A 404 -20.51 30.00 -5.05
N GLN A 405 -21.83 29.88 -5.25
CA GLN A 405 -22.60 30.43 -6.37
C GLN A 405 -21.99 30.10 -7.74
N SER A 406 -22.57 29.08 -8.37
CA SER A 406 -22.30 28.66 -9.73
C SER A 406 -22.63 29.75 -10.74
N THR A 407 -21.68 30.05 -11.61
CA THR A 407 -21.94 30.57 -12.95
C THR A 407 -21.37 29.57 -13.92
N ASP A 408 -22.23 28.85 -14.63
CA ASP A 408 -21.97 28.37 -15.99
C ASP A 408 -23.29 27.92 -16.60
N SER A 409 -23.85 28.79 -17.44
CA SER A 409 -25.00 28.49 -18.29
C SER A 409 -24.52 28.43 -19.73
N LEU A 410 -24.37 27.24 -20.31
CA LEU A 410 -24.55 27.01 -21.75
C LEU A 410 -24.88 25.55 -22.06
N GLY A 411 -25.88 25.34 -22.93
CA GLY A 411 -25.84 24.28 -23.94
C GLY A 411 -26.26 22.86 -23.55
N THR A 412 -27.54 22.64 -23.24
CA THR A 412 -28.12 21.29 -23.33
C THR A 412 -28.58 20.97 -24.75
N SER A 413 -28.17 19.81 -25.26
CA SER A 413 -28.83 19.02 -26.30
C SER A 413 -28.46 17.57 -25.98
N GLY A 414 -29.35 16.59 -25.85
CA GLY A 414 -30.73 16.49 -26.28
C GLY A 414 -30.93 15.06 -26.77
N SER A 415 -31.69 14.26 -26.01
CA SER A 415 -32.10 12.86 -26.25
C SER A 415 -31.12 11.78 -25.73
N LEU A 416 -31.53 10.67 -25.11
CA LEU A 416 -32.84 9.97 -25.11
C LEU A 416 -33.31 9.55 -23.70
N GLN A 417 -34.62 9.32 -23.56
CA GLN A 417 -35.22 8.70 -22.37
C GLN A 417 -35.06 7.17 -22.39
N ALA A 418 -34.71 6.59 -21.24
CA ALA A 418 -35.19 5.26 -20.85
C ALA A 418 -35.58 5.29 -19.37
N LYS A 419 -36.83 4.93 -19.08
CA LYS A 419 -37.41 4.93 -17.72
C LYS A 419 -37.11 3.58 -17.05
N SER A 420 -36.97 3.59 -15.71
CA SER A 420 -37.88 2.87 -14.79
C SER A 420 -37.17 2.22 -13.58
N LEU A 421 -37.50 2.72 -12.37
CA LEU A 421 -37.54 2.01 -11.07
C LEU A 421 -36.25 1.31 -10.55
N GLY A 422 -35.88 1.35 -9.26
CA GLY A 422 -36.49 2.00 -8.10
C GLY A 422 -36.20 1.19 -6.81
N TYR A 423 -35.98 1.88 -5.69
CA TYR A 423 -35.73 1.35 -4.32
C TYR A 423 -34.41 0.57 -4.11
N ASN A 424 -33.81 0.45 -2.91
CA ASN A 424 -33.62 1.25 -1.67
C ASN A 424 -33.21 0.25 -0.56
N ASN A 425 -32.41 0.72 0.40
CA ASN A 425 -32.00 0.05 1.67
C ASN A 425 -30.95 -1.07 1.52
N LYS A 426 -29.77 -1.04 2.15
CA LYS A 426 -29.36 -0.86 3.58
C LYS A 426 -29.54 -2.10 4.48
N ALA A 427 -28.45 -2.83 4.69
CA ALA A 427 -27.99 -3.46 5.95
C ALA A 427 -26.54 -3.95 5.68
N LYS A 428 -25.47 -3.56 6.38
CA LYS A 428 -25.11 -3.61 7.82
C LYS A 428 -24.37 -4.89 8.25
N SER A 429 -23.08 -4.70 8.56
CA SER A 429 -22.39 -5.16 9.78
C SER A 429 -21.46 -6.38 9.73
N ALA A 430 -20.39 -6.28 10.55
CA ALA A 430 -19.36 -7.26 10.91
C ALA A 430 -18.42 -7.73 9.77
N GLY A 431 -17.09 -7.64 9.88
CA GLY A 431 -16.22 -7.16 10.96
C GLY A 431 -15.46 -8.29 11.66
N ASN A 432 -14.12 -8.19 11.65
CA ASN A 432 -13.13 -8.93 12.44
C ASN A 432 -13.27 -10.46 12.55
N LEU A 433 -12.41 -11.17 11.81
CA LEU A 433 -11.63 -12.27 12.39
C LEU A 433 -10.16 -12.04 12.04
N ASP A 434 -9.37 -11.81 13.08
CA ASP A 434 -7.92 -12.06 13.09
C ASP A 434 -7.72 -13.56 13.25
N GLU A 435 -6.93 -14.18 12.37
CA GLU A 435 -6.74 -15.63 12.31
C GLU A 435 -5.24 -15.96 12.24
N SER A 436 -4.58 -15.77 13.39
CA SER A 436 -3.15 -16.05 13.59
C SER A 436 -2.91 -17.11 14.67
N ASP A 437 -3.61 -18.25 14.63
CA ASP A 437 -3.20 -19.45 15.40
C ASP A 437 -3.71 -20.79 14.81
N PHE A 438 -2.99 -21.33 13.83
CA PHE A 438 -2.98 -22.77 13.56
C PHE A 438 -1.57 -23.24 13.20
N GLY A 439 -0.91 -23.85 14.19
CA GLY A 439 0.38 -24.53 14.01
C GLY A 439 0.31 -25.78 13.11
N PRO A 440 1.47 -26.31 12.69
CA PRO A 440 1.55 -27.24 11.57
C PRO A 440 1.10 -28.66 11.95
N LEU A 441 0.19 -29.24 11.17
CA LEU A 441 -0.06 -30.68 11.19
C LEU A 441 0.69 -31.39 10.04
N VAL A 442 1.37 -32.46 10.41
CA VAL A 442 2.28 -33.24 9.56
C VAL A 442 1.53 -33.92 8.41
N GLY A 443 2.14 -33.92 7.22
CA GLY A 443 1.56 -34.55 6.03
C GLY A 443 1.59 -36.08 6.04
N ALA A 444 0.71 -36.67 5.23
CA ALA A 444 0.81 -38.05 4.77
C ALA A 444 0.23 -38.14 3.34
N ASP A 445 1.04 -38.62 2.39
CA ASP A 445 0.66 -38.79 0.99
C ASP A 445 -0.37 -39.92 0.79
N SER A 446 -1.22 -39.80 -0.25
CA SER A 446 -1.81 -40.95 -0.97
C SER A 446 -2.36 -40.55 -2.34
N ILE A 447 -1.45 -40.45 -3.31
CA ILE A 447 -1.46 -41.07 -4.65
C ILE A 447 -2.83 -41.52 -5.23
N SER A 448 -3.20 -40.90 -6.35
CA SER A 448 -3.80 -41.47 -7.59
C SER A 448 -4.81 -42.63 -7.52
N GLU A 449 -6.01 -42.41 -8.09
CA GLU A 449 -6.37 -43.09 -9.36
C GLU A 449 -7.51 -42.38 -10.13
N ASN A 450 -7.37 -42.33 -11.46
CA ASN A 450 -8.40 -41.82 -12.38
C ASN A 450 -9.38 -42.94 -12.74
N PHE A 451 -10.67 -42.62 -12.95
CA PHE A 451 -11.49 -43.38 -13.90
C PHE A 451 -12.49 -42.48 -14.62
N ASP A 452 -12.58 -42.68 -15.94
CA ASP A 452 -13.26 -41.77 -16.86
C ASP A 452 -14.77 -41.99 -17.00
N THR A 453 -15.40 -40.92 -17.50
CA THR A 453 -16.82 -40.77 -17.83
C THR A 453 -17.40 -41.81 -18.80
N ALA A 454 -18.66 -42.24 -18.58
CA ALA A 454 -19.66 -42.44 -19.65
C ALA A 454 -21.12 -42.57 -19.15
N SER A 455 -22.04 -41.94 -19.89
CA SER A 455 -23.45 -42.32 -20.13
C SER A 455 -24.54 -42.21 -19.03
N LEU A 456 -25.13 -41.02 -18.97
CA LEU A 456 -26.58 -40.72 -18.87
C LEU A 456 -27.59 -41.85 -18.53
N GLY A 457 -28.45 -41.59 -17.53
CA GLY A 457 -29.89 -41.90 -17.63
C GLY A 457 -30.59 -42.49 -16.39
N SER A 458 -31.11 -41.64 -15.49
CA SER A 458 -32.51 -41.69 -14.99
C SER A 458 -32.72 -40.74 -13.79
N LEU A 459 -33.92 -40.19 -13.67
CA LEU A 459 -34.36 -39.33 -12.57
C LEU A 459 -34.71 -40.15 -11.32
N GLN A 460 -33.95 -40.02 -10.23
CA GLN A 460 -34.47 -40.29 -8.88
C GLN A 460 -33.62 -39.57 -7.82
N MET A 461 -34.24 -38.74 -6.98
CA MET A 461 -33.66 -38.28 -5.72
C MET A 461 -33.99 -39.30 -4.63
N PRO A 462 -33.02 -39.85 -3.89
CA PRO A 462 -33.25 -40.49 -2.61
C PRO A 462 -32.61 -39.64 -1.49
N GLY A 463 -33.37 -38.68 -0.99
CA GLY A 463 -33.10 -38.13 0.34
C GLY A 463 -33.44 -39.19 1.39
N GLY A 464 -32.41 -39.80 1.98
CA GLY A 464 -32.57 -40.87 2.97
C GLY A 464 -31.41 -40.87 3.95
N PHE A 465 -31.54 -40.10 5.03
CA PHE A 465 -30.69 -40.26 6.21
C PHE A 465 -30.98 -41.63 6.82
N MET A 466 -30.12 -42.61 6.55
CA MET A 466 -30.10 -43.87 7.27
C MET A 466 -29.48 -43.62 8.65
N LEU A 467 -30.30 -43.66 9.70
CA LEU A 467 -29.81 -43.63 11.07
C LEU A 467 -28.96 -44.88 11.36
N THR A 468 -27.93 -44.76 12.19
CA THR A 468 -27.13 -45.93 12.59
C THR A 468 -27.94 -46.81 13.54
N LYS A 469 -27.60 -48.12 13.62
CA LYS A 469 -28.28 -49.08 14.53
C LYS A 469 -28.32 -48.62 15.99
N ASP A 470 -27.33 -47.83 16.41
CA ASP A 470 -27.27 -47.30 17.78
C ASP A 470 -28.18 -46.06 17.96
N GLN A 471 -28.43 -45.28 16.89
CA GLN A 471 -29.46 -44.23 16.88
C GLN A 471 -30.88 -44.84 16.86
N GLU A 472 -31.12 -45.90 16.09
CA GLU A 472 -32.40 -46.64 16.12
C GLU A 472 -32.67 -47.25 17.51
N LYS A 473 -31.63 -47.79 18.17
CA LYS A 473 -31.73 -48.24 19.57
C LYS A 473 -31.98 -47.11 20.55
N ALA A 474 -31.32 -45.96 20.40
CA ALA A 474 -31.52 -44.82 21.30
C ALA A 474 -32.95 -44.24 21.22
N ILE A 475 -33.60 -44.33 20.06
CA ILE A 475 -34.98 -43.87 19.84
C ILE A 475 -36.02 -44.91 20.33
N THR A 476 -35.65 -46.19 20.42
CA THR A 476 -36.54 -47.29 20.84
C THR A 476 -36.32 -47.76 22.29
N ALA A 477 -35.24 -47.30 22.94
CA ALA A 477 -35.01 -47.54 24.37
C ALA A 477 -36.03 -46.77 25.22
N MET A 478 -36.84 -47.51 25.98
CA MET A 478 -37.71 -46.92 27.01
C MET A 478 -36.85 -46.17 28.03
N THR A 479 -37.30 -44.99 28.44
CA THR A 479 -36.64 -44.25 29.53
C THR A 479 -36.83 -44.99 30.86
N PRO A 480 -35.93 -44.83 31.86
CA PRO A 480 -36.07 -45.50 33.16
C PRO A 480 -37.43 -45.23 33.85
N GLU A 481 -37.99 -44.02 33.70
CA GLU A 481 -39.33 -43.67 34.20
C GLU A 481 -40.46 -44.42 33.45
N GLN A 482 -40.26 -44.78 32.19
CA GLN A 482 -41.20 -45.62 31.43
C GLN A 482 -41.12 -47.10 31.84
N GLU A 483 -39.97 -47.58 32.30
CA GLU A 483 -39.80 -48.95 32.81
C GLU A 483 -40.42 -49.12 34.21
N GLU A 484 -40.30 -48.11 35.07
CA GLU A 484 -41.01 -48.08 36.36
C GLU A 484 -42.53 -47.99 36.18
N THR A 485 -43.03 -47.13 35.28
CA THR A 485 -44.47 -47.02 35.03
C THR A 485 -45.06 -48.28 34.36
N ALA A 486 -44.31 -48.98 33.50
CA ALA A 486 -44.70 -50.28 32.98
C ALA A 486 -44.78 -51.36 34.08
N SER A 487 -43.84 -51.36 35.04
CA SER A 487 -43.85 -52.28 36.19
C SER A 487 -45.04 -52.03 37.14
N LEU A 488 -45.41 -50.77 37.35
CA LEU A 488 -46.60 -50.39 38.13
C LEU A 488 -47.90 -50.83 37.46
N LEU A 489 -48.01 -50.70 36.13
CA LEU A 489 -49.18 -51.18 35.37
C LEU A 489 -49.28 -52.70 35.33
N SER A 490 -48.15 -53.41 35.22
CA SER A 490 -48.09 -54.88 35.32
C SER A 490 -48.66 -55.39 36.65
N SER A 491 -48.28 -54.74 37.76
CA SER A 491 -48.73 -55.07 39.12
C SER A 491 -50.26 -54.94 39.31
N ILE A 492 -50.92 -54.08 38.54
CA ILE A 492 -52.38 -53.90 38.57
C ILE A 492 -53.12 -55.07 37.89
N THR A 493 -52.49 -55.74 36.90
CA THR A 493 -53.15 -56.80 36.12
C THR A 493 -53.19 -58.18 36.77
N GLN A 494 -52.41 -58.44 37.84
CA GLN A 494 -52.33 -59.76 38.48
C GLN A 494 -53.40 -60.02 39.57
N SER A 495 -54.33 -59.10 39.83
CA SER A 495 -55.31 -59.21 40.93
C SER A 495 -56.78 -59.22 40.48
N VAL A 496 -57.07 -59.84 39.33
CA VAL A 496 -58.45 -60.02 38.83
C VAL A 496 -59.07 -61.32 39.35
N GLU A 497 -59.25 -61.43 40.67
CA GLU A 497 -60.23 -62.36 41.27
C GLU A 497 -60.52 -62.02 42.76
N ASN A 498 -61.22 -60.91 43.02
CA ASN A 498 -62.29 -60.83 44.04
C ASN A 498 -63.02 -59.48 44.01
N ALA A 499 -64.23 -59.46 44.56
CA ALA A 499 -65.23 -58.43 44.29
C ALA A 499 -65.04 -57.10 45.06
N TYR A 500 -65.36 -55.99 44.37
CA TYR A 500 -66.00 -54.79 44.93
C TYR A 500 -65.34 -54.07 46.12
N VAL A 501 -64.02 -53.98 46.16
CA VAL A 501 -63.30 -53.03 47.03
C VAL A 501 -62.47 -52.08 46.17
N SER A 502 -62.81 -50.79 46.16
CA SER A 502 -61.99 -49.75 45.53
C SER A 502 -60.60 -49.71 46.20
N PRO A 503 -59.49 -49.67 45.44
CA PRO A 503 -58.15 -49.66 46.04
C PRO A 503 -57.96 -48.48 46.99
N SER A 504 -57.31 -48.73 48.13
CA SER A 504 -57.07 -47.72 49.16
C SER A 504 -56.28 -46.54 48.60
N GLY A 505 -56.92 -45.38 48.49
CA GLY A 505 -56.37 -44.17 47.86
C GLY A 505 -57.29 -43.55 46.81
N TYR A 506 -58.20 -44.33 46.22
CA TYR A 506 -59.13 -43.86 45.19
C TYR A 506 -60.45 -43.36 45.80
N ARG A 507 -60.60 -42.04 45.91
CA ARG A 507 -61.88 -41.38 46.22
C ARG A 507 -62.74 -41.31 44.97
N LEU A 508 -64.01 -41.73 45.07
CA LEU A 508 -65.01 -41.43 44.04
C LEU A 508 -65.17 -39.92 43.89
N VAL A 509 -64.78 -39.43 42.71
CA VAL A 509 -64.81 -38.01 42.34
C VAL A 509 -66.24 -37.64 41.98
N SER A 510 -66.80 -36.58 42.58
CA SER A 510 -68.14 -36.11 42.22
C SER A 510 -68.18 -35.63 40.77
N GLU A 511 -69.35 -35.66 40.11
CA GLU A 511 -69.47 -35.24 38.71
C GLU A 511 -69.01 -33.78 38.48
N THR A 512 -69.15 -32.92 39.48
CA THR A 512 -68.58 -31.56 39.52
C THR A 512 -67.05 -31.55 39.60
N GLU A 513 -66.44 -32.37 40.47
CA GLU A 513 -64.98 -32.50 40.58
C GLU A 513 -64.39 -33.16 39.32
N TRP A 514 -65.12 -34.08 38.68
CA TRP A 514 -64.72 -34.74 37.44
C TRP A 514 -64.71 -33.77 36.25
N ASN A 515 -65.74 -32.95 36.10
CA ASN A 515 -65.77 -31.88 35.10
C ASN A 515 -64.63 -30.85 35.31
N LEU A 516 -64.31 -30.53 36.57
CA LEU A 516 -63.15 -29.71 36.93
C LEU A 516 -61.83 -30.38 36.54
N LEU A 517 -61.64 -31.66 36.88
CA LEU A 517 -60.45 -32.44 36.55
C LEU A 517 -60.27 -32.56 35.03
N GLN A 518 -61.34 -32.83 34.28
CA GLN A 518 -61.33 -32.93 32.82
C GLN A 518 -60.98 -31.58 32.18
N LYS A 519 -61.48 -30.46 32.72
CA LYS A 519 -61.11 -29.11 32.31
C LYS A 519 -59.64 -28.78 32.63
N GLU A 520 -59.13 -29.25 33.77
CA GLU A 520 -57.74 -29.01 34.17
C GLU A 520 -56.76 -29.89 33.36
N VAL A 521 -57.14 -31.13 33.03
CA VAL A 521 -56.40 -31.99 32.08
C VAL A 521 -56.40 -31.37 30.67
N GLN A 522 -57.53 -30.83 30.21
CA GLN A 522 -57.58 -30.10 28.93
C GLN A 522 -56.71 -28.83 28.97
N ASN A 523 -56.71 -28.09 30.07
CA ASN A 523 -55.83 -26.93 30.28
C ASN A 523 -54.35 -27.32 30.34
N ALA A 524 -54.02 -28.44 30.98
CA ALA A 524 -52.66 -28.98 31.04
C ALA A 524 -52.18 -29.43 29.65
N GLY A 525 -53.01 -30.16 28.89
CA GLY A 525 -52.75 -30.50 27.49
C GLY A 525 -52.54 -29.26 26.62
N ASN A 526 -53.36 -28.21 26.80
CA ASN A 526 -53.23 -26.93 26.10
C ASN A 526 -51.98 -26.11 26.51
N LYS A 527 -51.35 -26.41 27.66
CA LYS A 527 -50.09 -25.82 28.14
C LYS A 527 -48.88 -26.63 27.66
N LEU A 528 -48.94 -27.97 27.73
CA LEU A 528 -47.89 -28.90 27.32
C LEU A 528 -47.77 -29.04 25.80
N GLY A 529 -48.85 -28.82 25.05
CA GLY A 529 -48.87 -28.87 23.58
C GLY A 529 -48.37 -27.59 22.89
N ARG A 530 -47.99 -26.53 23.63
CA ARG A 530 -47.37 -25.34 23.05
C ARG A 530 -45.86 -25.55 22.96
N ARG A 531 -45.29 -25.31 21.77
CA ARG A 531 -43.83 -25.22 21.63
C ARG A 531 -43.32 -24.14 22.58
N CYS A 532 -42.28 -24.45 23.34
CA CYS A 532 -41.65 -23.49 24.23
C CYS A 532 -41.09 -22.31 23.40
N ASP A 533 -41.55 -21.09 23.68
CA ASP A 533 -41.16 -19.89 22.93
C ASP A 533 -39.64 -19.65 22.96
N MET A 534 -38.98 -19.97 24.09
CA MET A 534 -37.52 -19.93 24.20
C MET A 534 -36.85 -20.95 23.26
N CYS A 535 -37.33 -22.20 23.24
CA CYS A 535 -36.79 -23.22 22.34
C CYS A 535 -37.00 -22.85 20.87
N SER A 536 -38.15 -22.28 20.52
CA SER A 536 -38.41 -21.81 19.14
C SER A 536 -37.56 -20.60 18.74
N ASN A 537 -37.20 -19.74 19.71
CA ASN A 537 -36.28 -18.63 19.48
C ASN A 537 -34.85 -19.15 19.25
N TYR A 538 -34.35 -20.04 20.11
CA TYR A 538 -33.05 -20.69 19.90
C TYR A 538 -33.00 -21.52 18.61
N GLU A 539 -34.07 -22.23 18.24
CA GLU A 539 -34.19 -22.96 16.97
C GLU A 539 -34.02 -22.00 15.77
N LYS A 540 -34.69 -20.84 15.77
CA LYS A 540 -34.51 -19.80 14.75
C LYS A 540 -33.12 -19.19 14.74
N GLN A 541 -32.52 -18.95 15.92
CA GLN A 541 -31.18 -18.41 16.02
C GLN A 541 -30.15 -19.39 15.46
N LEU A 542 -30.29 -20.69 15.75
CA LEU A 542 -29.43 -21.75 15.22
C LEU A 542 -29.56 -21.87 13.70
N GLN A 543 -30.79 -21.80 13.17
CA GLN A 543 -31.05 -21.77 11.72
C GLN A 543 -30.40 -20.54 11.07
N GLY A 544 -30.47 -19.36 11.70
CA GLY A 544 -29.80 -18.15 11.24
C GLY A 544 -28.29 -18.31 11.15
N ILE A 545 -27.67 -18.87 12.20
CA ILE A 545 -26.22 -19.16 12.23
C ILE A 545 -25.84 -20.19 11.16
N GLN A 546 -26.64 -21.24 10.96
CA GLN A 546 -26.39 -22.26 9.91
C GLN A 546 -26.49 -21.68 8.49
N ILE A 547 -27.42 -20.77 8.24
CA ILE A 547 -27.52 -20.08 6.95
C ILE A 547 -26.31 -19.17 6.74
N GLN A 548 -25.95 -18.38 7.76
CA GLN A 548 -24.78 -17.49 7.70
C GLN A 548 -23.47 -18.27 7.50
N GLU A 549 -23.33 -19.45 8.13
CA GLU A 549 -22.17 -20.34 7.95
C GLU A 549 -22.13 -20.96 6.55
N ALA A 550 -23.27 -21.32 5.97
CA ALA A 550 -23.33 -21.75 4.57
C ALA A 550 -22.95 -20.61 3.60
N GLU A 551 -23.42 -19.39 3.85
CA GLU A 551 -23.09 -18.20 3.05
C GLU A 551 -21.61 -17.83 3.12
N THR A 552 -20.99 -17.83 4.31
CA THR A 552 -19.54 -17.58 4.43
C THR A 552 -18.72 -18.69 3.77
N ARG A 553 -19.14 -19.96 3.92
CA ARG A 553 -18.49 -21.11 3.26
C ARG A 553 -18.50 -20.98 1.73
N ASP A 554 -19.59 -20.50 1.13
CA ASP A 554 -19.66 -20.26 -0.31
C ASP A 554 -18.88 -19.01 -0.77
N GLN A 555 -18.80 -17.97 0.07
CA GLN A 555 -17.89 -16.83 -0.15
C GLN A 555 -16.42 -17.28 -0.15
N VAL A 556 -16.01 -18.13 0.80
CA VAL A 556 -14.65 -18.71 0.86
C VAL A 556 -14.33 -19.52 -0.39
N LYS A 557 -15.24 -20.40 -0.86
CA LYS A 557 -15.04 -21.12 -2.13
C LYS A 557 -14.86 -20.17 -3.32
N LYS A 558 -15.66 -19.09 -3.39
CA LYS A 558 -15.54 -18.09 -4.46
C LYS A 558 -14.18 -17.38 -4.41
N LEU A 559 -13.72 -16.99 -3.22
CA LEU A 559 -12.40 -16.39 -3.01
C LEU A 559 -11.27 -17.36 -3.39
N GLN A 560 -11.36 -18.64 -3.00
CA GLN A 560 -10.39 -19.68 -3.40
C GLN A 560 -10.31 -19.87 -4.91
N ILE A 561 -11.45 -19.86 -5.61
CA ILE A 561 -11.48 -19.97 -7.09
C ILE A 561 -10.83 -18.74 -7.73
N MET A 562 -11.14 -17.52 -7.26
CA MET A 562 -10.52 -16.30 -7.79
C MET A 562 -9.03 -16.22 -7.50
N LEU A 563 -8.59 -16.64 -6.30
CA LEU A 563 -7.18 -16.70 -5.93
C LEU A 563 -6.41 -17.69 -6.82
N ARG A 564 -7.00 -18.87 -7.09
CA ARG A 564 -6.42 -19.85 -8.01
C ARG A 564 -6.29 -19.28 -9.43
N GLN A 565 -7.33 -18.64 -9.94
CA GLN A 565 -7.30 -17.99 -11.27
C GLN A 565 -6.26 -16.87 -11.35
N ALA A 566 -6.08 -16.09 -10.28
CA ALA A 566 -5.06 -15.05 -10.21
C ALA A 566 -3.63 -15.64 -10.20
N ASN A 567 -3.42 -16.73 -9.45
CA ASN A 567 -2.14 -17.45 -9.45
C ASN A 567 -1.84 -18.08 -10.83
N ASP A 568 -2.82 -18.75 -11.46
CA ASP A 568 -2.66 -19.33 -12.80
C ASP A 568 -2.31 -18.24 -13.85
N GLN A 569 -2.88 -17.03 -13.73
CA GLN A 569 -2.55 -15.88 -14.57
C GLN A 569 -1.14 -15.32 -14.28
N LEU A 570 -0.75 -15.25 -13.00
CA LEU A 570 0.58 -14.80 -12.60
C LEU A 570 1.67 -15.77 -13.11
N GLU A 571 1.49 -17.08 -12.95
CA GLU A 571 2.40 -18.09 -13.49
C GLU A 571 2.50 -18.06 -15.02
N LYS A 572 1.41 -17.72 -15.72
CA LYS A 572 1.44 -17.50 -17.17
C LYS A 572 2.26 -16.25 -17.52
N THR A 573 2.02 -15.14 -16.84
CA THR A 573 2.73 -13.86 -17.07
C THR A 573 4.22 -13.97 -16.75
N ILE A 574 4.60 -14.72 -15.71
CA ILE A 574 6.01 -15.00 -15.37
C ILE A 574 6.70 -15.78 -16.49
N ARG A 575 6.05 -16.79 -17.07
CA ARG A 575 6.60 -17.56 -18.21
C ARG A 575 6.73 -16.70 -19.46
N GLU A 576 5.68 -15.96 -19.83
CA GLU A 576 5.71 -15.05 -20.99
C GLU A 576 6.80 -13.99 -20.85
N LYS A 577 7.02 -13.48 -19.63
CA LYS A 577 8.13 -12.58 -19.33
C LYS A 577 9.49 -13.27 -19.52
N GLN A 578 9.69 -14.47 -18.99
CA GLN A 578 10.95 -15.22 -19.11
C GLN A 578 11.28 -15.52 -20.58
N GLU A 579 10.30 -15.97 -21.36
CA GLU A 579 10.44 -16.22 -22.80
C GLU A 579 10.85 -14.95 -23.57
N LEU A 580 10.28 -13.79 -23.22
CA LEU A 580 10.68 -12.50 -23.79
C LEU A 580 12.07 -12.04 -23.36
N GLU A 581 12.46 -12.24 -22.09
CA GLU A 581 13.81 -11.93 -21.60
C GLU A 581 14.88 -12.80 -22.30
N GLU A 582 14.61 -14.09 -22.48
CA GLU A 582 15.49 -15.01 -23.24
C GLU A 582 15.57 -14.63 -24.72
N PHE A 583 14.44 -14.30 -25.36
CA PHE A 583 14.41 -13.85 -26.75
C PHE A 583 15.21 -12.54 -26.96
N MET A 584 15.00 -11.54 -26.08
CA MET A 584 15.73 -10.27 -26.14
C MET A 584 17.24 -10.46 -25.92
N LYS A 585 17.62 -11.36 -25.00
CA LYS A 585 19.02 -11.73 -24.77
C LYS A 585 19.63 -12.38 -26.03
N GLN A 586 18.98 -13.38 -26.61
CA GLN A 586 19.47 -14.05 -27.83
C GLN A 586 19.58 -13.06 -29.00
N SER A 587 18.57 -12.21 -29.21
CA SER A 587 18.58 -11.19 -30.27
C SER A 587 19.71 -10.16 -30.08
N SER A 588 20.02 -9.79 -28.84
CA SER A 588 21.17 -8.93 -28.51
C SER A 588 22.50 -9.62 -28.79
N GLU A 589 22.68 -10.86 -28.35
CA GLU A 589 23.89 -11.66 -28.61
C GLU A 589 24.12 -11.85 -30.12
N ASP A 590 23.08 -12.19 -30.88
CA ASP A 590 23.13 -12.33 -32.34
C ASP A 590 23.49 -10.99 -33.02
N SER A 591 22.93 -9.88 -32.56
CA SER A 591 23.23 -8.54 -33.07
C SER A 591 24.68 -8.14 -32.79
N VAL A 592 25.19 -8.38 -31.58
CA VAL A 592 26.59 -8.13 -31.21
C VAL A 592 27.55 -8.99 -32.05
N ASN A 593 27.20 -10.26 -32.30
CA ASN A 593 27.99 -11.15 -33.16
C ASN A 593 28.03 -10.65 -34.62
N GLN A 594 26.89 -10.21 -35.17
CA GLN A 594 26.81 -9.64 -36.52
C GLN A 594 27.60 -8.33 -36.64
N ILE A 595 27.45 -7.41 -35.68
CA ILE A 595 28.21 -6.15 -35.62
C ILE A 595 29.71 -6.46 -35.55
N SER A 596 30.15 -7.37 -34.68
CA SER A 596 31.56 -7.76 -34.56
C SER A 596 32.12 -8.32 -35.88
N SER A 597 31.36 -9.16 -36.59
CA SER A 597 31.74 -9.70 -37.90
C SER A 597 31.81 -8.63 -39.00
N LEU A 598 30.91 -7.64 -38.98
CA LEU A 598 30.93 -6.50 -39.90
C LEU A 598 32.10 -5.57 -39.62
N THR A 599 32.36 -5.26 -38.33
CA THR A 599 33.49 -4.43 -37.90
C THR A 599 34.84 -5.07 -38.27
N ALA A 600 35.01 -6.38 -38.07
CA ALA A 600 36.22 -7.08 -38.48
C ALA A 600 36.47 -6.98 -40.00
N ARG A 601 35.42 -7.23 -40.82
CA ARG A 601 35.53 -7.08 -42.29
C ARG A 601 35.79 -5.64 -42.74
N ALA A 602 35.25 -4.65 -42.03
CA ALA A 602 35.55 -3.24 -42.29
C ALA A 602 37.03 -2.94 -42.01
N GLN A 603 37.56 -3.39 -40.86
CA GLN A 603 38.97 -3.24 -40.50
C GLN A 603 39.92 -3.95 -41.48
N GLU A 604 39.59 -5.16 -41.94
CA GLU A 604 40.32 -5.85 -43.00
C GLU A 604 40.31 -5.06 -44.32
N SER A 605 39.15 -4.50 -44.69
CA SER A 605 38.99 -3.69 -45.91
C SER A 605 39.80 -2.39 -45.84
N ASP A 606 39.79 -1.70 -44.70
CA ASP A 606 40.58 -0.50 -44.46
C ASP A 606 42.08 -0.79 -44.48
N ALA A 607 42.53 -1.91 -43.90
CA ALA A 607 43.92 -2.33 -43.99
C ALA A 607 44.35 -2.55 -45.46
N LEU A 608 43.52 -3.24 -46.24
CA LEU A 608 43.78 -3.54 -47.66
C LEU A 608 43.76 -2.27 -48.53
N LEU A 609 42.88 -1.30 -48.24
CA LEU A 609 42.89 0.02 -48.86
C LEU A 609 44.16 0.83 -48.53
N ASN A 610 44.62 0.79 -47.28
CA ASN A 610 45.87 1.44 -46.87
C ASN A 610 47.08 0.81 -47.58
N GLU A 611 47.15 -0.51 -47.70
CA GLU A 611 48.18 -1.20 -48.48
C GLU A 611 48.14 -0.80 -49.97
N LEU A 612 46.95 -0.77 -50.57
CA LEU A 612 46.77 -0.34 -51.97
C LEU A 612 47.22 1.11 -52.18
N GLN A 613 46.90 2.01 -51.24
CA GLN A 613 47.31 3.42 -51.29
C GLN A 613 48.83 3.58 -51.14
N GLN A 614 49.48 2.79 -50.29
CA GLN A 614 50.94 2.75 -50.18
C GLN A 614 51.58 2.19 -51.46
N ALA A 615 51.05 1.09 -52.01
CA ALA A 615 51.54 0.50 -53.26
C ALA A 615 51.39 1.45 -54.45
N PHE A 616 50.26 2.15 -54.57
CA PHE A 616 50.04 3.19 -55.58
C PHE A 616 51.01 4.37 -55.40
N SER A 617 51.23 4.82 -54.17
CA SER A 617 52.20 5.88 -53.86
C SER A 617 53.63 5.47 -54.19
N GLN A 618 53.99 4.21 -53.99
CA GLN A 618 55.29 3.66 -54.42
C GLN A 618 55.40 3.58 -55.94
N ALA A 619 54.38 3.06 -56.63
CA ALA A 619 54.35 2.98 -58.08
C ALA A 619 54.46 4.38 -58.73
N LYS A 620 53.75 5.38 -58.18
CA LYS A 620 53.84 6.77 -58.60
C LYS A 620 55.27 7.31 -58.46
N ARG A 621 55.93 7.10 -57.31
CA ARG A 621 57.34 7.50 -57.11
C ARG A 621 58.26 6.82 -58.12
N ASN A 622 58.17 5.50 -58.28
CA ASN A 622 58.98 4.75 -59.25
C ASN A 622 58.82 5.30 -60.68
N VAL A 623 57.61 5.68 -61.10
CA VAL A 623 57.36 6.28 -62.43
C VAL A 623 57.92 7.71 -62.51
N GLN A 624 57.83 8.51 -61.45
CA GLN A 624 58.44 9.84 -61.38
C GLN A 624 59.98 9.76 -61.42
N ASP A 625 60.59 8.79 -60.74
CA ASP A 625 62.03 8.55 -60.72
C ASP A 625 62.53 8.07 -62.10
N GLN A 626 61.82 7.14 -62.75
CA GLN A 626 62.09 6.73 -64.14
C GLN A 626 61.99 7.91 -65.10
N MET A 627 60.94 8.71 -65.00
CA MET A 627 60.77 9.92 -65.81
C MET A 627 61.91 10.91 -65.57
N GLY A 628 62.34 11.11 -64.32
CA GLY A 628 63.51 11.90 -63.94
C GLY A 628 64.80 11.42 -64.62
N SER A 629 65.09 10.11 -64.55
CA SER A 629 66.26 9.54 -65.22
C SER A 629 66.24 9.73 -66.74
N ILE A 630 65.06 9.62 -67.38
CA ILE A 630 64.91 9.87 -68.83
C ILE A 630 65.12 11.36 -69.16
N TYR A 631 64.65 12.27 -68.31
CA TYR A 631 64.93 13.70 -68.44
C TYR A 631 66.43 14.00 -68.31
N ASP A 632 67.11 13.45 -67.31
CA ASP A 632 68.55 13.65 -67.08
C ASP A 632 69.42 13.04 -68.20
N GLU A 633 69.12 11.81 -68.63
CA GLU A 633 69.79 11.18 -69.79
C GLU A 633 69.54 11.95 -71.09
N GLY A 634 68.32 12.45 -71.30
CA GLY A 634 67.96 13.29 -72.43
C GLY A 634 68.66 14.65 -72.42
N HIS A 635 68.79 15.27 -71.24
CA HIS A 635 69.50 16.53 -71.05
C HIS A 635 71.02 16.36 -71.24
N GLY A 636 71.60 15.30 -70.66
CA GLY A 636 73.01 14.94 -70.83
C GLY A 636 73.36 14.61 -72.27
N SER A 637 72.52 13.84 -72.96
CA SER A 637 72.66 13.55 -74.39
C SER A 637 72.58 14.82 -75.24
N SER A 638 71.59 15.69 -74.97
CA SER A 638 71.46 16.98 -75.66
C SER A 638 72.65 17.90 -75.40
N PHE A 639 73.16 17.95 -74.17
CA PHE A 639 74.34 18.73 -73.80
C PHE A 639 75.60 18.22 -74.50
N MET A 640 75.81 16.90 -74.55
CA MET A 640 76.90 16.30 -75.33
C MET A 640 76.79 16.61 -76.83
N VAL A 641 75.59 16.53 -77.42
CA VAL A 641 75.38 16.90 -78.83
C VAL A 641 75.68 18.38 -79.07
N ILE A 642 75.22 19.29 -78.21
CA ILE A 642 75.54 20.73 -78.29
C ILE A 642 77.04 20.95 -78.14
N GLN A 643 77.72 20.27 -77.22
CA GLN A 643 79.16 20.40 -77.00
C GLN A 643 79.98 19.84 -78.18
N ILE A 644 79.54 18.75 -78.82
CA ILE A 644 80.12 18.23 -80.07
C ILE A 644 79.92 19.22 -81.22
N ILE A 645 78.74 19.82 -81.36
CA ILE A 645 78.46 20.87 -82.36
C ILE A 645 79.36 22.08 -82.11
N PHE A 646 79.48 22.55 -80.86
CA PHE A 646 80.32 23.69 -80.49
C PHE A 646 81.81 23.43 -80.73
N LEU A 647 82.30 22.24 -80.36
CA LEU A 647 83.67 21.79 -80.69
C LEU A 647 83.89 21.69 -82.21
N THR A 648 82.91 21.23 -82.97
CA THR A 648 82.99 21.16 -84.45
C THR A 648 83.00 22.55 -85.08
N ILE A 649 82.23 23.50 -84.54
CA ILE A 649 82.24 24.91 -84.95
C ILE A 649 83.58 25.55 -84.60
N LEU A 650 84.11 25.35 -83.38
CA LEU A 650 85.43 25.83 -82.98
C LEU A 650 86.55 25.27 -83.87
N ASN A 651 86.52 23.95 -84.19
CA ASN A 651 87.54 23.34 -85.04
C ASN A 651 87.46 23.86 -86.49
N LYS A 652 86.25 24.05 -87.04
CA LYS A 652 86.04 24.75 -88.33
C LYS A 652 86.48 26.21 -88.29
N GLY A 653 86.25 26.91 -87.18
CA GLY A 653 86.71 28.29 -86.95
C GLY A 653 88.24 28.37 -86.90
N HIS A 654 88.90 27.43 -86.22
CA HIS A 654 90.36 27.35 -86.14
C HIS A 654 90.99 27.03 -87.50
N LEU A 655 90.35 26.17 -88.31
CA LEU A 655 90.73 25.90 -89.70
C LEU A 655 90.54 27.12 -90.64
N TYR A 656 89.63 28.04 -90.31
CA TYR A 656 89.50 29.33 -91.01
C TYR A 656 90.51 30.38 -90.51
N PHE A 657 90.83 30.40 -89.21
CA PHE A 657 91.74 31.39 -88.62
C PHE A 657 93.23 31.07 -88.85
N SER A 658 93.64 29.81 -88.97
CA SER A 658 95.02 29.42 -89.31
C SER A 658 95.44 29.74 -90.77
N LYS A 659 94.73 30.65 -91.45
CA LYS A 659 95.09 31.19 -92.77
C LYS A 659 95.32 32.70 -92.81
N LEU A 660 95.19 33.41 -91.69
CA LEU A 660 95.47 34.85 -91.59
C LEU A 660 96.34 35.15 -90.36
N GLY A 661 97.40 35.94 -90.56
CA GLY A 661 98.39 36.28 -89.54
C GLY A 661 97.93 37.37 -88.53
N PRO A 662 98.80 37.70 -87.54
CA PRO A 662 98.37 38.34 -86.29
C PRO A 662 98.38 39.88 -86.31
N ARG A 663 97.56 40.45 -85.41
CA ARG A 663 97.68 41.74 -84.70
C ARG A 663 96.70 41.68 -83.52
N GLU A 664 97.15 41.65 -82.27
CA GLU A 664 97.65 42.77 -81.44
C GLU A 664 96.54 43.71 -80.94
N ASP A 665 96.37 43.67 -79.61
CA ASP A 665 95.93 44.71 -78.66
C ASP A 665 94.58 45.46 -78.83
N CYS A 666 93.61 45.15 -77.96
CA CYS A 666 93.10 46.12 -76.95
C CYS A 666 92.03 45.55 -75.99
N CYS A 667 92.32 45.66 -74.68
CA CYS A 667 91.49 46.31 -73.66
C CYS A 667 89.94 46.13 -73.56
N ILE A 668 89.54 45.72 -72.34
CA ILE A 668 88.50 46.34 -71.45
C ILE A 668 87.04 45.82 -71.48
N VAL A 669 86.57 45.58 -70.23
CA VAL A 669 85.19 45.34 -69.71
C VAL A 669 84.54 43.98 -70.01
#